data_AF-A0A813PTH8-F1
#
_entry.id   AF-A0A813PTH8-F1
#
_cell.length_a   1.000
_cell.length_b   1.000
_cell.length_c   1.000
_cell.angle_alpha   90.00
_cell.angle_beta   90.00
_cell.angle_gamma   90.00
#
_symmetry.space_group_name_H-M   'P 1'
#
loop_
_entity.id
_entity.type
_entity.pdbx_description
1 polymer ?
#
loop_
_entity_poly.entity_id
_entity_poly.type
_entity_poly.pdbx_seq_one_letter_code
_entity_poly.pdbx_strand_id
1 'polypeptide(L)'
;MLIIRTFNGKTNVYNRMKIISRFSNMFVFILILIIFSSSFVNGADQNTCTPNSIQKNTSTILSNLRREMQNEGIGIYVIFSDDEHGSEYTQLYDRRRDWITGFSGSAGIAVVSLRTAALWTDSRYFTQAEEQLDCANWLLMRDRNPGVPTLINWLVSEANQTALPPGTTTVFTTTSWWTSANTALKGIGKELRPVNDLVDRIWPAGERPNQSQNSIVTHEIQYAGETVAQKLNRTTNEIKRRGATTTVINALDEIAWLFNLRGSDIPYNPFFKSYAIVHANYEVNQPELFVNLSQLNTNQHPPGVRLFDYSMFWSRLNITATDTNISRIWVSAKVSQAILSLIPNNKLLLPLSNSPVQRIKARKNPIERKGMQDCQIRDSIARMKHLGWLEQQLNDGKSVNETQSSEQLLVYQKQQVIFQFPSFRTISASGDRAAIIHYSATPDTARLITKNEVYLLDAGSQYLDCTTDITRTHHFGSPKNLEKRAYTRVLQGVLDIADAVFPTGTYGRSLDHLGRMHLYRDGMTFGHGIGHGIGHFLSVHEGPQRIASAYSQYEEALADEMFISNEPGFYKPDDFGIRIEDDIEVVLANKSTYDNTQYLRFNTITLLPYERSLIDVTLLTNAQLNTINQYHTKVAQALEPLLSGDEAALNALRSRTARIDLPSTTTSNSPSSTTTSNSPSSTTTSNSPSSTTTSNSPSSTTTSNSPSSATTSNPPSSTTTSTSPNRMMLHSRYFLNRLATSTIHSRCFAGTLVLAEQVDNGKLAPVTLNTLTAASQLKQDVDCVIFGSEKTNETANELQKFNNLNIKRIFVAENAAFKNLLSESVTPALLDLQKKNNYTHILGGSSTFTKSILPRLAALLDVQPISDITKVIDKDQFMRLIYAGNAILKLKSNDPIKILTVRGTAFEAAKPATGSGEVKVEKLDSSVKNDLSEFVTRQVQQSERPELPSARIIFSGGRALKSKENFKLLYDLADLFPGQATVGASRAAVDAGYCPNDLQIGQTGKIVAPELYIAIGISGAIQHIAGMKDSKVIVAINKDGDAPIFSIADYGLTGDLFKILPELTEKLKKK
;
A
#
# COMPACT_ATOMS: atom_id res chain seq x y z
N MET A 1 17.55 55.53 -2.56
CA MET A 1 17.39 56.83 -1.85
C MET A 1 16.43 57.73 -2.64
N LEU A 2 15.11 57.47 -2.61
CA LEU A 2 14.10 58.36 -3.25
C LEU A 2 12.65 58.08 -2.79
N ILE A 3 12.30 58.37 -1.53
CA ILE A 3 10.89 58.39 -1.07
C ILE A 3 10.71 59.53 -0.05
N ILE A 4 10.12 60.66 -0.45
CA ILE A 4 9.61 61.74 0.43
C ILE A 4 8.37 62.36 -0.24
N ARG A 5 7.40 62.81 0.58
CA ARG A 5 6.03 63.26 0.24
C ARG A 5 5.07 62.09 -0.04
N THR A 6 3.89 61.98 0.56
CA THR A 6 3.21 62.88 1.53
C THR A 6 2.27 62.09 2.43
N PHE A 7 2.21 62.39 3.73
CA PHE A 7 0.95 62.47 4.50
C PHE A 7 1.22 63.03 5.92
N ASN A 8 0.51 64.10 6.30
CA ASN A 8 0.51 64.67 7.65
C ASN A 8 -0.79 64.28 8.35
N GLY A 9 -0.74 63.80 9.61
CA GLY A 9 -1.95 63.47 10.38
C GLY A 9 -1.66 62.98 11.80
N LYS A 10 -2.14 63.73 12.80
CA LYS A 10 -2.22 63.31 14.22
C LYS A 10 -3.24 62.15 14.31
N THR A 11 -3.18 61.17 15.21
CA THR A 11 -2.56 61.03 16.55
C THR A 11 -2.18 59.53 16.72
N ASN A 12 -1.65 58.92 17.80
CA ASN A 12 -1.49 59.24 19.22
C ASN A 12 -0.21 58.55 19.80
N VAL A 13 0.17 58.88 21.04
CA VAL A 13 1.51 58.63 21.60
C VAL A 13 1.66 57.32 22.40
N TYR A 14 0.60 56.80 23.03
CA TYR A 14 0.72 55.75 24.06
C TYR A 14 1.28 54.38 23.57
N ASN A 15 1.26 54.11 22.26
CA ASN A 15 1.84 52.88 21.69
C ASN A 15 3.38 52.91 21.54
N ARG A 16 4.05 54.06 21.71
CA ARG A 16 5.47 54.19 21.34
C ARG A 16 6.45 53.42 22.24
N MET A 17 6.17 53.24 23.54
CA MET A 17 7.13 52.57 24.44
C MET A 17 7.27 51.05 24.21
N LYS A 18 6.23 50.37 23.71
CA LYS A 18 6.33 48.93 23.34
C LYS A 18 7.06 48.66 22.02
N ILE A 19 7.35 49.70 21.24
CA ILE A 19 8.02 49.57 19.93
C ILE A 19 9.55 49.67 20.10
N ILE A 20 10.03 50.54 20.99
CA ILE A 20 11.46 50.86 21.12
C ILE A 20 12.31 49.63 21.48
N SER A 21 11.84 48.73 22.34
CA SER A 21 12.59 47.50 22.70
C SER A 21 12.71 46.48 21.56
N ARG A 22 11.88 46.55 20.51
CA ARG A 22 11.98 45.66 19.34
C ARG A 22 13.01 46.15 18.31
N PHE A 23 13.33 47.44 18.27
CA PHE A 23 14.25 47.99 17.26
C PHE A 23 15.74 47.71 17.56
N SER A 24 16.14 47.63 18.83
CA SER A 24 17.55 47.43 19.22
C SER A 24 18.13 46.10 18.71
N ASN A 25 17.35 45.01 18.78
CA ASN A 25 17.79 43.70 18.29
C ASN A 25 17.80 43.62 16.75
N MET A 26 16.95 44.40 16.07
CA MET A 26 16.81 44.38 14.62
C MET A 26 18.03 45.01 13.91
N PHE A 27 18.65 46.02 14.52
CA PHE A 27 19.82 46.70 13.96
C PHE A 27 21.06 45.81 13.86
N VAL A 28 21.30 44.94 14.85
CA VAL A 28 22.40 43.97 14.84
C VAL A 28 22.20 42.91 13.74
N PHE A 29 20.94 42.52 13.49
CA PHE A 29 20.60 41.49 12.51
C PHE A 29 20.71 41.98 11.06
N ILE A 30 20.27 43.21 10.78
CA ILE A 30 20.36 43.81 9.43
C ILE A 30 21.82 43.96 8.98
N LEU A 31 22.74 44.27 9.90
CA LEU A 31 24.16 44.42 9.57
C LEU A 31 24.81 43.12 9.08
N ILE A 32 24.35 41.96 9.56
CA ILE A 32 24.84 40.64 9.15
C ILE A 32 24.29 40.25 7.77
N LEU A 33 23.02 40.55 7.50
CA LEU A 33 22.36 40.23 6.23
C LEU A 33 22.99 40.92 5.02
N ILE A 34 23.54 42.13 5.19
CA ILE A 34 24.20 42.89 4.11
C ILE A 34 25.54 42.27 3.69
N ILE A 35 26.17 41.46 4.54
CA ILE A 35 27.52 40.89 4.30
C ILE A 35 27.48 39.61 3.46
N PHE A 36 26.33 38.91 3.38
CA PHE A 36 26.20 37.58 2.76
C PHE A 36 25.28 37.51 1.54
N SER A 37 24.71 38.62 1.05
CA SER A 37 23.72 38.63 -0.03
C SER A 37 24.28 38.45 -1.45
N SER A 38 25.46 37.85 -1.62
CA SER A 38 26.16 37.73 -2.91
C SER A 38 26.79 36.35 -3.14
N SER A 39 25.97 35.28 -3.15
CA SER A 39 26.26 33.99 -3.83
C SER A 39 25.11 32.96 -3.68
N PHE A 40 23.92 33.21 -4.25
CA PHE A 40 22.84 32.19 -4.31
C PHE A 40 21.98 32.25 -5.58
N VAL A 41 22.45 31.60 -6.64
CA VAL A 41 21.60 30.89 -7.62
C VAL A 41 22.33 29.59 -7.98
N ASN A 42 21.85 28.47 -7.45
CA ASN A 42 21.98 27.10 -7.97
C ASN A 42 21.45 26.14 -6.90
N GLY A 43 20.24 25.63 -7.12
CA GLY A 43 19.52 24.68 -6.23
C GLY A 43 18.88 23.52 -6.98
N ALA A 44 19.33 23.30 -8.23
CA ALA A 44 19.21 22.03 -8.91
C ALA A 44 20.63 21.45 -8.98
N ASP A 45 20.78 20.14 -8.79
CA ASP A 45 22.03 19.47 -9.16
C ASP A 45 22.28 19.74 -10.65
N GLN A 46 23.44 20.31 -10.97
CA GLN A 46 23.88 20.38 -12.36
C GLN A 46 24.23 18.96 -12.79
N ASN A 47 23.41 18.39 -13.69
CA ASN A 47 23.63 17.07 -14.29
C ASN A 47 25.11 16.89 -14.66
N THR A 48 25.84 16.05 -13.92
CA THR A 48 27.20 15.60 -14.30
C THR A 48 27.08 14.53 -15.38
N CYS A 49 26.43 14.90 -16.49
CA CYS A 49 26.14 14.06 -17.64
C CYS A 49 27.10 14.43 -18.77
N THR A 50 27.99 13.52 -19.12
CA THR A 50 28.73 13.57 -20.38
C THR A 50 27.80 13.10 -21.51
N PRO A 51 27.57 13.89 -22.58
CA PRO A 51 26.73 13.46 -23.69
C PRO A 51 27.30 12.21 -24.37
N ASN A 52 26.56 11.10 -24.29
CA ASN A 52 26.91 9.84 -24.94
C ASN A 52 26.30 9.78 -26.36
N SER A 53 26.98 9.11 -27.28
CA SER A 53 26.61 9.01 -28.71
C SER A 53 25.28 8.28 -29.00
N ILE A 54 24.58 7.81 -27.96
CA ILE A 54 23.32 7.07 -28.02
C ILE A 54 22.11 8.01 -27.81
N GLN A 55 22.31 9.19 -27.22
CA GLN A 55 21.22 10.12 -26.86
C GLN A 55 20.62 10.82 -28.10
N LYS A 56 19.29 10.79 -28.23
CA LYS A 56 18.56 11.52 -29.30
C LYS A 56 18.54 13.01 -28.99
N ASN A 57 19.21 13.85 -29.79
CA ASN A 57 19.12 15.30 -29.65
C ASN A 57 17.66 15.78 -29.86
N THR A 58 17.06 16.35 -28.81
CA THR A 58 15.65 16.76 -28.78
C THR A 58 15.44 18.27 -28.98
N SER A 59 16.51 19.06 -29.09
CA SER A 59 16.47 20.53 -29.08
C SER A 59 15.48 21.13 -30.08
N THR A 60 15.53 20.69 -31.34
CA THR A 60 14.63 21.17 -32.41
C THR A 60 13.18 20.69 -32.20
N ILE A 61 13.00 19.48 -31.67
CA ILE A 61 11.68 18.90 -31.39
C ILE A 61 10.98 19.69 -30.27
N LEU A 62 11.70 19.98 -29.18
CA LEU A 62 11.20 20.81 -28.08
C LEU A 62 10.92 22.26 -28.51
N SER A 63 11.74 22.83 -29.39
CA SER A 63 11.49 24.15 -29.98
C SER A 63 10.19 24.17 -30.80
N ASN A 64 9.97 23.15 -31.64
CA ASN A 64 8.73 22.99 -32.40
C ASN A 64 7.51 22.77 -31.49
N LEU A 65 7.62 21.94 -30.44
CA LEU A 65 6.53 21.73 -29.47
C LEU A 65 6.18 23.05 -28.75
N ARG A 66 7.18 23.80 -28.27
CA ARG A 66 6.94 25.06 -27.55
C ARG A 66 6.26 26.12 -28.42
N ARG A 67 6.49 26.11 -29.73
CA ARG A 67 5.71 26.93 -30.69
C ARG A 67 4.25 26.47 -30.78
N GLU A 68 3.99 25.17 -30.88
CA GLU A 68 2.62 24.65 -30.89
C GLU A 68 1.88 24.88 -29.56
N MET A 69 2.58 24.79 -28.42
CA MET A 69 2.04 25.17 -27.11
C MET A 69 1.62 26.65 -27.07
N GLN A 70 2.42 27.54 -27.66
CA GLN A 70 2.08 28.97 -27.77
C GLN A 70 0.90 29.21 -28.71
N ASN A 71 0.86 28.55 -29.87
CA ASN A 71 -0.25 28.60 -30.83
C ASN A 71 -1.57 28.11 -30.18
N GLU A 72 -1.50 27.04 -29.40
CA GLU A 72 -2.62 26.49 -28.65
C GLU A 72 -2.93 27.31 -27.37
N GLY A 73 -2.07 28.23 -26.95
CA GLY A 73 -2.29 29.07 -25.76
C GLY A 73 -2.18 28.33 -24.44
N ILE A 74 -1.22 27.40 -24.31
CA ILE A 74 -0.86 26.70 -23.07
C ILE A 74 0.61 26.96 -22.68
N GLY A 75 0.89 26.98 -21.37
CA GLY A 75 2.24 27.23 -20.83
C GLY A 75 3.02 25.96 -20.51
N ILE A 76 2.32 24.83 -20.39
CA ILE A 76 2.86 23.51 -20.03
C ILE A 76 2.05 22.45 -20.76
N TYR A 77 2.70 21.44 -21.33
CA TYR A 77 2.06 20.28 -21.96
C TYR A 77 2.49 18.99 -21.27
N VAL A 78 1.53 18.15 -20.89
CA VAL A 78 1.75 16.83 -20.26
C VAL A 78 1.52 15.73 -21.30
N ILE A 79 2.49 14.84 -21.45
CA ILE A 79 2.58 13.79 -22.48
C ILE A 79 2.68 12.43 -21.79
N PHE A 80 1.63 11.62 -21.94
CA PHE A 80 1.55 10.27 -21.39
C PHE A 80 2.26 9.24 -22.29
N SER A 81 2.43 8.01 -21.78
CA SER A 81 2.92 6.87 -22.57
C SER A 81 1.79 6.08 -23.21
N ASP A 82 0.62 6.17 -22.58
CA ASP A 82 -0.65 5.51 -22.84
C ASP A 82 -1.20 5.87 -24.24
N ASP A 83 -1.86 4.91 -24.86
CA ASP A 83 -2.70 5.12 -26.06
C ASP A 83 -4.13 5.54 -25.67
N GLU A 84 -5.02 5.67 -26.65
CA GLU A 84 -6.43 6.02 -26.44
C GLU A 84 -7.26 4.93 -25.70
N HIS A 85 -6.63 3.78 -25.41
CA HIS A 85 -7.21 2.66 -24.69
C HIS A 85 -6.67 2.50 -23.26
N GLY A 86 -5.54 3.14 -22.93
CA GLY A 86 -4.83 2.97 -21.65
C GLY A 86 -3.90 1.76 -21.63
N SER A 87 -3.37 1.35 -22.78
CA SER A 87 -2.45 0.20 -22.91
C SER A 87 -1.07 0.52 -22.32
N GLU A 88 -0.49 -0.39 -21.52
CA GLU A 88 0.89 -0.26 -21.00
C GLU A 88 1.95 -0.39 -22.11
N TYR A 89 1.77 -1.39 -22.97
CA TYR A 89 2.52 -1.51 -24.22
C TYR A 89 1.71 -0.85 -25.34
N THR A 90 2.32 0.04 -26.09
CA THR A 90 1.67 0.77 -27.20
C THR A 90 2.30 0.43 -28.54
N GLN A 91 1.51 0.60 -29.62
CA GLN A 91 2.01 0.50 -31.00
C GLN A 91 3.13 1.51 -31.24
N LEU A 92 4.06 1.22 -32.16
CA LEU A 92 5.11 2.18 -32.54
C LEU A 92 4.54 3.53 -33.03
N TYR A 93 3.35 3.53 -33.65
CA TYR A 93 2.60 4.74 -34.03
C TYR A 93 2.24 5.65 -32.83
N ASP A 94 1.98 5.08 -31.65
CA ASP A 94 1.47 5.81 -30.48
C ASP A 94 2.55 6.21 -29.47
N ARG A 95 3.81 5.81 -29.71
CA ARG A 95 4.97 6.09 -28.84
C ARG A 95 5.45 7.55 -28.88
N ARG A 96 4.53 8.49 -28.66
CA ARG A 96 4.74 9.95 -28.63
C ARG A 96 5.81 10.35 -27.62
N ARG A 97 5.76 9.78 -26.40
CA ARG A 97 6.76 10.01 -25.35
C ARG A 97 8.14 9.45 -25.72
N ASP A 98 8.22 8.29 -26.35
CA ASP A 98 9.47 7.70 -26.85
C ASP A 98 10.10 8.64 -27.89
N TRP A 99 9.36 8.98 -28.95
CA TRP A 99 9.85 9.86 -30.02
C TRP A 99 10.23 11.26 -29.53
N ILE A 100 9.50 11.86 -28.58
CA ILE A 100 9.80 13.23 -28.12
C ILE A 100 10.95 13.32 -27.10
N THR A 101 11.27 12.23 -26.39
CA THR A 101 12.30 12.22 -25.32
C THR A 101 13.56 11.42 -25.65
N GLY A 102 13.46 10.41 -26.52
CA GLY A 102 14.48 9.36 -26.70
C GLY A 102 14.40 8.21 -25.69
N PHE A 103 13.62 8.33 -24.60
CA PHE A 103 13.48 7.30 -23.58
C PHE A 103 12.36 6.29 -23.93
N SER A 104 12.73 5.01 -23.98
CA SER A 104 11.94 3.93 -24.59
C SER A 104 11.41 2.84 -23.63
N GLY A 105 11.49 3.04 -22.30
CA GLY A 105 10.88 2.12 -21.31
C GLY A 105 9.34 2.09 -21.41
N SER A 106 8.63 1.13 -20.78
CA SER A 106 7.15 1.10 -20.87
C SER A 106 6.50 2.23 -20.08
N ALA A 107 6.98 2.50 -18.86
CA ALA A 107 6.40 3.50 -17.96
C ALA A 107 7.13 4.85 -18.01
N GLY A 108 6.36 5.93 -18.14
CA GLY A 108 6.85 7.29 -17.93
C GLY A 108 5.82 8.36 -18.30
N ILE A 109 6.01 9.59 -17.82
CA ILE A 109 5.21 10.75 -18.22
C ILE A 109 6.17 11.92 -18.43
N ALA A 110 6.16 12.47 -19.65
CA ALA A 110 6.96 13.64 -20.00
C ALA A 110 6.13 14.92 -19.80
N VAL A 111 6.76 15.99 -19.32
CA VAL A 111 6.14 17.30 -19.17
C VAL A 111 7.08 18.36 -19.71
N VAL A 112 6.57 19.20 -20.61
CA VAL A 112 7.32 20.31 -21.22
C VAL A 112 6.67 21.62 -20.83
N SER A 113 7.45 22.54 -20.24
CA SER A 113 7.05 23.94 -20.10
C SER A 113 7.72 24.79 -21.18
N LEU A 114 7.35 26.07 -21.28
CA LEU A 114 8.03 27.02 -22.17
C LEU A 114 9.52 27.25 -21.80
N ARG A 115 10.00 26.77 -20.64
CA ARG A 115 11.40 26.90 -20.18
C ARG A 115 12.09 25.56 -19.94
N THR A 116 11.38 24.58 -19.38
CA THR A 116 11.93 23.31 -18.87
C THR A 116 11.33 22.13 -19.63
N ALA A 117 11.97 20.96 -19.55
CA ALA A 117 11.38 19.68 -19.94
C ALA A 117 11.84 18.62 -18.93
N ALA A 118 10.93 17.74 -18.52
CA ALA A 118 11.16 16.77 -17.46
C ALA A 118 10.41 15.45 -17.73
N LEU A 119 11.00 14.32 -17.32
CA LEU A 119 10.39 12.99 -17.42
C LEU A 119 10.28 12.37 -16.03
N TRP A 120 9.06 12.00 -15.61
CA TRP A 120 8.87 11.08 -14.49
C TRP A 120 8.88 9.65 -15.00
N THR A 121 9.68 8.79 -14.37
CA THR A 121 9.57 7.32 -14.48
C THR A 121 9.94 6.70 -13.13
N ASP A 122 9.66 5.40 -12.96
CA ASP A 122 9.89 4.67 -11.71
C ASP A 122 11.24 3.92 -11.68
N SER A 123 11.56 3.31 -10.54
CA SER A 123 12.87 2.70 -10.27
C SER A 123 13.26 1.55 -11.21
N ARG A 124 12.33 1.00 -12.00
CA ARG A 124 12.65 0.02 -13.05
C ARG A 124 13.46 0.63 -14.20
N TYR A 125 13.44 1.96 -14.32
CA TYR A 125 13.85 2.70 -15.51
C TYR A 125 14.85 3.85 -15.29
N PHE A 126 15.29 4.11 -14.04
CA PHE A 126 16.22 5.23 -13.76
C PHE A 126 17.49 5.18 -14.62
N THR A 127 18.22 4.06 -14.62
CA THR A 127 19.44 3.87 -15.42
C THR A 127 19.19 4.00 -16.92
N GLN A 128 18.10 3.40 -17.43
CA GLN A 128 17.74 3.50 -18.85
C GLN A 128 17.43 4.97 -19.24
N ALA A 129 16.76 5.73 -18.38
CA ALA A 129 16.47 7.13 -18.65
C ALA A 129 17.73 8.01 -18.59
N GLU A 130 18.70 7.68 -17.72
CA GLU A 130 20.03 8.33 -17.69
C GLU A 130 20.88 8.00 -18.94
N GLU A 131 20.82 6.77 -19.45
CA GLU A 131 21.49 6.37 -20.70
C GLU A 131 20.83 7.01 -21.94
N GLN A 132 19.50 7.17 -21.98
CA GLN A 132 18.74 7.51 -23.20
C GLN A 132 18.31 8.98 -23.32
N LEU A 133 18.10 9.72 -22.23
CA LEU A 133 17.64 11.12 -22.29
C LEU A 133 18.76 12.07 -22.71
N ASP A 134 18.42 13.00 -23.61
CA ASP A 134 19.20 14.21 -23.89
C ASP A 134 19.23 15.12 -22.64
N CYS A 135 20.26 14.91 -21.82
CA CYS A 135 20.42 15.53 -20.51
C CYS A 135 20.76 17.02 -20.53
N ALA A 136 20.95 17.61 -21.71
CA ALA A 136 21.02 19.06 -21.91
C ALA A 136 19.63 19.70 -22.05
N ASN A 137 18.61 18.92 -22.43
CA ASN A 137 17.23 19.37 -22.59
C ASN A 137 16.27 18.81 -21.51
N TRP A 138 16.51 17.60 -20.99
CA TRP A 138 15.58 16.88 -20.11
C TRP A 138 16.11 16.71 -18.68
N LEU A 139 15.23 16.95 -17.71
CA LEU A 139 15.42 16.61 -16.30
C LEU A 139 14.80 15.24 -16.00
N LEU A 140 15.59 14.28 -15.54
CA LEU A 140 15.05 13.01 -15.04
C LEU A 140 14.49 13.19 -13.63
N MET A 141 13.19 12.96 -13.49
CA MET A 141 12.48 12.95 -12.22
C MET A 141 12.28 11.51 -11.77
N ARG A 142 13.24 11.00 -10.99
CA ARG A 142 13.20 9.64 -10.42
C ARG A 142 12.02 9.51 -9.43
N ASP A 143 10.86 8.98 -9.88
CA ASP A 143 9.62 8.97 -9.08
C ASP A 143 9.80 8.29 -7.72
N ARG A 144 9.10 8.81 -6.70
CA ARG A 144 9.10 8.35 -5.30
C ARG A 144 10.43 8.45 -4.55
N ASN A 145 11.53 8.84 -5.19
CA ASN A 145 12.77 9.13 -4.47
C ASN A 145 12.57 10.34 -3.54
N PRO A 146 13.15 10.34 -2.32
CA PRO A 146 13.12 11.49 -1.42
C PRO A 146 13.63 12.77 -2.11
N GLY A 147 12.93 13.88 -1.91
CA GLY A 147 13.25 15.18 -2.53
C GLY A 147 12.66 15.39 -3.92
N VAL A 148 12.34 14.34 -4.68
CA VAL A 148 11.73 14.49 -6.01
C VAL A 148 10.25 14.88 -5.86
N PRO A 149 9.77 15.98 -6.47
CA PRO A 149 8.36 16.36 -6.41
C PRO A 149 7.51 15.38 -7.24
N THR A 150 6.28 15.11 -6.78
CA THR A 150 5.30 14.41 -7.62
C THR A 150 4.98 15.26 -8.85
N LEU A 151 4.65 14.61 -9.97
CA LEU A 151 4.35 15.30 -11.23
C LEU A 151 3.27 16.38 -11.07
N ILE A 152 2.22 16.13 -10.27
CA ILE A 152 1.16 17.11 -9.99
C ILE A 152 1.69 18.30 -9.17
N ASN A 153 2.56 18.07 -8.18
CA ASN A 153 3.15 19.16 -7.40
C ASN A 153 4.07 20.03 -8.29
N TRP A 154 4.88 19.41 -9.15
CA TRP A 154 5.74 20.12 -10.10
C TRP A 154 4.93 20.89 -11.15
N LEU A 155 3.86 20.29 -11.67
CA LEU A 155 2.91 20.93 -12.58
C LEU A 155 2.30 22.20 -11.97
N VAL A 156 1.94 22.17 -10.68
CA VAL A 156 1.46 23.35 -9.93
C VAL A 156 2.58 24.39 -9.75
N SER A 157 3.81 23.99 -9.40
CA SER A 157 4.91 24.94 -9.21
C SER A 157 5.38 25.61 -10.51
N GLU A 158 5.38 24.91 -11.65
CA GLU A 158 5.62 25.53 -12.96
C GLU A 158 4.43 26.38 -13.41
N ALA A 159 3.19 25.93 -13.17
CA ALA A 159 1.98 26.67 -13.56
C ALA A 159 1.86 28.01 -12.84
N ASN A 160 2.38 28.14 -11.62
CA ASN A 160 2.50 29.42 -10.91
C ASN A 160 3.44 30.43 -11.58
N GLN A 161 4.41 29.98 -12.39
CA GLN A 161 5.45 30.84 -12.98
C GLN A 161 5.13 31.29 -14.42
N THR A 162 3.88 31.18 -14.85
CA THR A 162 3.39 31.57 -16.18
C THR A 162 1.95 32.08 -16.10
N ALA A 163 1.52 32.95 -17.02
CA ALA A 163 0.12 33.35 -17.10
C ALA A 163 -0.77 32.24 -17.70
N LEU A 164 -0.24 31.50 -18.68
CA LEU A 164 -0.99 30.50 -19.45
C LEU A 164 -1.41 29.29 -18.59
N PRO A 165 -2.50 28.59 -18.93
CA PRO A 165 -2.87 27.33 -18.28
C PRO A 165 -1.94 26.18 -18.70
N PRO A 166 -1.80 25.13 -17.88
CA PRO A 166 -1.30 23.84 -18.36
C PRO A 166 -2.36 23.16 -19.26
N GLY A 167 -1.93 22.27 -20.15
CA GLY A 167 -2.83 21.49 -20.99
C GLY A 167 -2.33 20.06 -21.26
N THR A 168 -3.26 19.21 -21.70
CA THR A 168 -2.97 17.83 -22.10
C THR A 168 -4.11 17.27 -22.97
N THR A 169 -3.86 16.16 -23.65
CA THR A 169 -4.84 15.52 -24.53
C THR A 169 -5.70 14.52 -23.77
N THR A 170 -7.00 14.81 -23.73
CA THR A 170 -8.00 14.11 -22.91
C THR A 170 -8.25 12.66 -23.29
N VAL A 171 -7.87 12.23 -24.51
CA VAL A 171 -8.03 10.84 -24.94
C VAL A 171 -6.93 9.92 -24.39
N PHE A 172 -5.72 10.45 -24.16
CA PHE A 172 -4.60 9.73 -23.52
C PHE A 172 -4.53 9.97 -21.99
N THR A 173 -5.35 10.88 -21.46
CA THR A 173 -5.36 11.24 -20.03
C THR A 173 -6.45 10.47 -19.28
N THR A 174 -6.07 9.72 -18.25
CA THR A 174 -7.05 9.04 -17.38
C THR A 174 -7.87 10.03 -16.54
N THR A 175 -9.16 9.73 -16.37
CA THR A 175 -10.12 10.54 -15.58
C THR A 175 -9.63 10.83 -14.16
N SER A 176 -9.01 9.85 -13.50
CA SER A 176 -8.53 9.97 -12.13
C SER A 176 -7.37 10.95 -12.02
N TRP A 177 -6.37 10.87 -12.91
CA TRP A 177 -5.28 11.84 -12.96
C TRP A 177 -5.80 13.25 -13.30
N TRP A 178 -6.67 13.37 -14.30
CA TRP A 178 -7.27 14.66 -14.70
C TRP A 178 -8.01 15.34 -13.54
N THR A 179 -8.76 14.56 -12.76
CA THR A 179 -9.48 15.03 -11.57
C THR A 179 -8.51 15.47 -10.47
N SER A 180 -7.46 14.70 -10.19
CA SER A 180 -6.44 15.04 -9.20
C SER A 180 -5.66 16.30 -9.57
N ALA A 181 -5.21 16.41 -10.83
CA ALA A 181 -4.45 17.55 -11.32
C ALA A 181 -5.29 18.85 -11.30
N ASN A 182 -6.55 18.80 -11.76
CA ASN A 182 -7.46 19.95 -11.67
C ASN A 182 -7.78 20.35 -10.22
N THR A 183 -7.90 19.38 -9.30
CA THR A 183 -8.11 19.67 -7.87
C THR A 183 -6.93 20.43 -7.27
N ALA A 184 -5.70 20.08 -7.66
CA ALA A 184 -4.50 20.78 -7.22
C ALA A 184 -4.35 22.18 -7.86
N LEU A 185 -4.58 22.30 -9.18
CA LEU A 185 -4.49 23.57 -9.91
C LEU A 185 -5.54 24.60 -9.45
N LYS A 186 -6.70 24.17 -8.97
CA LYS A 186 -7.70 25.05 -8.36
C LYS A 186 -7.18 25.82 -7.14
N GLY A 187 -6.21 25.26 -6.41
CA GLY A 187 -5.52 25.95 -5.32
C GLY A 187 -4.73 27.19 -5.76
N ILE A 188 -4.43 27.32 -7.06
CA ILE A 188 -3.73 28.46 -7.67
C ILE A 188 -4.59 29.20 -8.71
N GLY A 189 -5.91 28.96 -8.71
CA GLY A 189 -6.85 29.61 -9.65
C GLY A 189 -6.71 29.15 -11.11
N LYS A 190 -6.22 27.93 -11.36
CA LYS A 190 -6.06 27.35 -12.71
C LYS A 190 -6.79 26.02 -12.87
N GLU A 191 -6.98 25.62 -14.12
CA GLU A 191 -7.49 24.31 -14.55
C GLU A 191 -6.65 23.81 -15.73
N LEU A 192 -6.73 22.51 -16.04
CA LEU A 192 -6.16 21.90 -17.24
C LEU A 192 -6.99 22.28 -18.47
N ARG A 193 -6.32 22.82 -19.50
CA ARG A 193 -6.93 23.00 -20.81
C ARG A 193 -6.90 21.70 -21.61
N PRO A 194 -8.03 21.18 -22.11
CA PRO A 194 -8.04 20.08 -23.07
C PRO A 194 -7.49 20.57 -24.41
N VAL A 195 -6.59 19.82 -25.03
CA VAL A 195 -6.00 20.14 -26.34
C VAL A 195 -5.91 18.91 -27.24
N ASN A 196 -6.00 19.11 -28.56
CA ASN A 196 -5.62 18.08 -29.54
C ASN A 196 -4.12 17.83 -29.44
N ASP A 197 -3.66 16.60 -29.70
CA ASP A 197 -2.27 16.23 -29.43
C ASP A 197 -1.27 17.10 -30.22
N LEU A 198 -0.28 17.62 -29.51
CA LEU A 198 0.73 18.54 -30.05
C LEU A 198 2.00 17.82 -30.53
N VAL A 199 2.21 16.54 -30.16
CA VAL A 199 3.34 15.73 -30.66
C VAL A 199 3.05 15.31 -32.10
N ASP A 200 1.83 14.85 -32.37
CA ASP A 200 1.33 14.43 -33.68
C ASP A 200 1.36 15.57 -34.71
N ARG A 201 1.36 16.85 -34.30
CA ARG A 201 1.52 18.02 -35.18
C ARG A 201 2.98 18.27 -35.61
N ILE A 202 3.94 17.84 -34.80
CA ILE A 202 5.37 18.14 -35.01
C ILE A 202 6.18 16.90 -35.42
N TRP A 203 5.60 15.70 -35.31
CA TRP A 203 6.19 14.44 -35.79
C TRP A 203 6.16 14.43 -37.33
N PRO A 204 7.31 14.42 -38.03
CA PRO A 204 7.32 14.55 -39.48
C PRO A 204 6.56 13.42 -40.20
N ALA A 205 5.77 13.80 -41.20
CA ALA A 205 5.08 12.85 -42.07
C ALA A 205 6.12 11.98 -42.81
N GLY A 206 6.13 10.69 -42.53
CA GLY A 206 7.14 9.73 -43.00
C GLY A 206 8.12 9.24 -41.92
N GLU A 207 8.34 10.00 -40.83
CA GLU A 207 9.05 9.49 -39.64
C GLU A 207 8.16 8.71 -38.68
N ARG A 208 6.84 8.98 -38.71
CA ARG A 208 5.88 8.28 -37.85
C ARG A 208 5.63 6.87 -38.38
N PRO A 209 5.83 5.81 -37.57
CA PRO A 209 5.46 4.45 -37.97
C PRO A 209 3.97 4.35 -38.28
N ASN A 210 3.58 3.54 -39.27
CA ASN A 210 2.17 3.29 -39.56
C ASN A 210 1.46 2.61 -38.37
N GLN A 211 0.14 2.81 -38.26
CA GLN A 211 -0.69 2.00 -37.38
C GLN A 211 -0.63 0.53 -37.81
N SER A 212 -0.62 -0.37 -36.83
CA SER A 212 -0.83 -1.79 -37.09
C SER A 212 -2.30 -2.03 -37.48
N GLN A 213 -2.51 -2.91 -38.44
CA GLN A 213 -3.81 -3.32 -38.95
C GLN A 213 -3.82 -4.84 -39.16
N ASN A 214 -3.27 -5.57 -38.17
CA ASN A 214 -3.09 -7.01 -38.26
C ASN A 214 -4.45 -7.74 -38.17
N SER A 215 -4.57 -8.88 -38.83
CA SER A 215 -5.83 -9.64 -38.87
C SER A 215 -6.31 -10.05 -37.48
N ILE A 216 -7.58 -9.77 -37.19
CA ILE A 216 -8.27 -10.25 -36.00
C ILE A 216 -8.64 -11.73 -36.19
N VAL A 217 -8.50 -12.52 -35.12
CA VAL A 217 -8.78 -13.96 -35.10
C VAL A 217 -9.75 -14.31 -33.96
N THR A 218 -10.54 -15.35 -34.17
CA THR A 218 -11.46 -15.88 -33.14
C THR A 218 -10.69 -16.69 -32.11
N HIS A 219 -10.90 -16.41 -30.82
CA HIS A 219 -10.41 -17.23 -29.72
C HIS A 219 -11.39 -18.39 -29.49
N GLU A 220 -11.03 -19.57 -29.97
CA GLU A 220 -11.94 -20.72 -30.02
C GLU A 220 -12.41 -21.18 -28.63
N ILE A 221 -13.64 -21.72 -28.56
CA ILE A 221 -14.26 -22.12 -27.29
C ILE A 221 -13.48 -23.22 -26.55
N GLN A 222 -12.71 -24.05 -27.26
CA GLN A 222 -11.82 -25.04 -26.65
C GLN A 222 -10.71 -24.43 -25.78
N TYR A 223 -10.40 -23.15 -25.97
CA TYR A 223 -9.49 -22.37 -25.13
C TYR A 223 -10.25 -21.38 -24.24
N ALA A 224 -11.27 -20.70 -24.78
CA ALA A 224 -12.01 -19.65 -24.06
C ALA A 224 -12.96 -20.17 -22.97
N GLY A 225 -13.37 -21.44 -23.03
CA GLY A 225 -14.29 -22.11 -22.07
C GLY A 225 -15.75 -21.64 -22.08
N GLU A 226 -16.00 -20.39 -22.47
CA GLU A 226 -17.31 -19.76 -22.52
C GLU A 226 -17.55 -19.06 -23.87
N THR A 227 -18.78 -19.16 -24.38
CA THR A 227 -19.22 -18.36 -25.53
C THR A 227 -19.35 -16.87 -25.19
N VAL A 228 -19.29 -16.03 -26.22
CA VAL A 228 -19.60 -14.60 -26.14
C VAL A 228 -20.96 -14.33 -25.48
N ALA A 229 -21.98 -15.15 -25.76
CA ALA A 229 -23.29 -15.05 -25.12
C ALA A 229 -23.26 -15.35 -23.60
N GLN A 230 -22.46 -16.32 -23.14
CA GLN A 230 -22.27 -16.59 -21.70
C GLN A 230 -21.52 -15.44 -21.02
N LYS A 231 -20.47 -14.90 -21.65
CA LYS A 231 -19.70 -13.75 -21.15
C LYS A 231 -20.53 -12.47 -21.09
N LEU A 232 -21.37 -12.21 -22.11
CA LEU A 232 -22.35 -11.11 -22.11
C LEU A 232 -23.42 -11.27 -21.02
N ASN A 233 -23.93 -12.49 -20.78
CA ASN A 233 -24.86 -12.76 -19.68
C ASN A 233 -24.24 -12.48 -18.30
N ARG A 234 -23.01 -12.97 -18.04
CA ARG A 234 -22.26 -12.63 -16.81
C ARG A 234 -22.09 -11.12 -16.65
N THR A 235 -21.64 -10.45 -17.72
CA THR A 235 -21.34 -9.00 -17.73
C THR A 235 -22.59 -8.17 -17.49
N THR A 236 -23.67 -8.40 -18.24
CA THR A 236 -24.92 -7.63 -18.11
C THR A 236 -25.63 -7.86 -16.78
N ASN A 237 -25.47 -9.02 -16.15
CA ASN A 237 -25.96 -9.25 -14.79
C ASN A 237 -25.23 -8.41 -13.73
N GLU A 238 -23.92 -8.14 -13.88
CA GLU A 238 -23.23 -7.18 -12.99
C GLU A 238 -23.62 -5.73 -13.31
N ILE A 239 -23.82 -5.35 -14.59
CA ILE A 239 -24.36 -4.03 -14.98
C ILE A 239 -25.72 -3.79 -14.29
N LYS A 240 -26.65 -4.76 -14.37
CA LYS A 240 -27.95 -4.74 -13.67
C LYS A 240 -27.77 -4.64 -12.15
N ARG A 241 -26.90 -5.46 -11.55
CA ARG A 241 -26.62 -5.47 -10.09
C ARG A 241 -26.10 -4.12 -9.58
N ARG A 242 -25.31 -3.40 -10.39
CA ARG A 242 -24.81 -2.05 -10.07
C ARG A 242 -25.82 -0.93 -10.38
N GLY A 243 -27.01 -1.25 -10.89
CA GLY A 243 -28.04 -0.26 -11.21
C GLY A 243 -27.67 0.63 -12.40
N ALA A 244 -26.91 0.09 -13.36
CA ALA A 244 -26.64 0.72 -14.65
C ALA A 244 -27.52 0.12 -15.76
N THR A 245 -27.73 0.87 -16.84
CA THR A 245 -28.43 0.39 -18.05
C THR A 245 -27.48 0.08 -19.21
N THR A 246 -26.23 0.54 -19.16
CA THR A 246 -25.20 0.34 -20.19
C THR A 246 -23.81 0.47 -19.57
N THR A 247 -22.79 -0.16 -20.17
CA THR A 247 -21.37 0.11 -19.88
C THR A 247 -20.63 0.48 -21.16
N VAL A 248 -19.61 1.32 -21.05
CA VAL A 248 -18.65 1.60 -22.14
C VAL A 248 -17.30 0.99 -21.75
N ILE A 249 -16.64 0.33 -22.70
CA ILE A 249 -15.39 -0.39 -22.52
C ILE A 249 -14.35 0.20 -23.49
N ASN A 250 -13.19 0.60 -22.95
CA ASN A 250 -12.06 1.13 -23.71
C ASN A 250 -10.80 0.25 -23.64
N ALA A 251 -10.69 -0.63 -22.64
CA ALA A 251 -9.51 -1.46 -22.43
C ALA A 251 -9.53 -2.67 -23.38
N LEU A 252 -8.44 -2.86 -24.14
CA LEU A 252 -8.41 -3.85 -25.23
C LEU A 252 -8.46 -5.30 -24.74
N ASP A 253 -7.93 -5.58 -23.55
CA ASP A 253 -7.95 -6.89 -22.91
C ASP A 253 -9.38 -7.30 -22.47
N GLU A 254 -10.18 -6.35 -21.99
CA GLU A 254 -11.59 -6.55 -21.70
C GLU A 254 -12.40 -6.87 -22.96
N ILE A 255 -12.15 -6.13 -24.06
CA ILE A 255 -12.88 -6.31 -25.33
C ILE A 255 -12.51 -7.64 -25.99
N ALA A 256 -11.21 -7.94 -26.07
CA ALA A 256 -10.70 -9.23 -26.57
C ALA A 256 -11.27 -10.43 -25.80
N TRP A 257 -11.32 -10.35 -24.46
CA TRP A 257 -11.90 -11.41 -23.63
C TRP A 257 -13.42 -11.53 -23.82
N LEU A 258 -14.17 -10.42 -23.85
CA LEU A 258 -15.63 -10.43 -23.89
C LEU A 258 -16.18 -11.01 -25.19
N PHE A 259 -15.56 -10.67 -26.32
CA PHE A 259 -16.01 -11.08 -27.65
C PHE A 259 -15.32 -12.33 -28.20
N ASN A 260 -14.44 -12.97 -27.41
CA ASN A 260 -13.61 -14.09 -27.85
C ASN A 260 -12.86 -13.77 -29.16
N LEU A 261 -12.22 -12.60 -29.21
CA LEU A 261 -11.39 -12.16 -30.33
C LEU A 261 -9.96 -11.91 -29.83
N ARG A 262 -8.98 -12.01 -30.73
CA ARG A 262 -7.58 -11.63 -30.50
C ARG A 262 -7.01 -10.96 -31.75
N GLY A 263 -5.95 -10.21 -31.56
CA GLY A 263 -5.17 -9.59 -32.64
C GLY A 263 -3.68 -9.64 -32.32
N SER A 264 -2.90 -8.84 -33.04
CA SER A 264 -1.47 -8.67 -32.81
C SER A 264 -1.01 -7.24 -33.11
N ASP A 265 -1.91 -6.26 -32.91
CA ASP A 265 -1.63 -4.84 -33.16
C ASP A 265 -0.68 -4.26 -32.09
N ILE A 266 -0.80 -4.72 -30.85
CA ILE A 266 0.02 -4.31 -29.72
C ILE A 266 1.18 -5.31 -29.54
N PRO A 267 2.45 -4.86 -29.45
CA PRO A 267 3.56 -5.77 -29.19
C PRO A 267 3.33 -6.62 -27.92
N TYR A 268 3.59 -7.92 -28.03
CA TYR A 268 3.50 -8.93 -26.96
C TYR A 268 2.10 -9.20 -26.38
N ASN A 269 1.09 -8.42 -26.76
CA ASN A 269 -0.26 -8.44 -26.21
C ASN A 269 -1.26 -8.78 -27.34
N PRO A 270 -2.11 -9.81 -27.21
CA PRO A 270 -2.90 -10.33 -28.33
C PRO A 270 -4.16 -9.51 -28.63
N PHE A 271 -3.98 -8.21 -28.83
CA PHE A 271 -5.02 -7.17 -28.89
C PHE A 271 -5.15 -6.55 -30.28
N PHE A 272 -6.26 -5.83 -30.47
CA PHE A 272 -6.61 -5.07 -31.67
C PHE A 272 -7.30 -3.78 -31.23
N LYS A 273 -7.05 -2.64 -31.91
CA LYS A 273 -7.63 -1.36 -31.47
C LYS A 273 -9.17 -1.39 -31.57
N SER A 274 -9.83 -1.17 -30.43
CA SER A 274 -11.27 -1.35 -30.32
C SER A 274 -11.93 -0.61 -29.16
N TYR A 275 -13.22 -0.31 -29.33
CA TYR A 275 -14.12 0.13 -28.24
C TYR A 275 -15.37 -0.75 -28.21
N ALA A 276 -16.09 -0.76 -27.09
CA ALA A 276 -17.40 -1.42 -27.03
C ALA A 276 -18.42 -0.69 -26.16
N ILE A 277 -19.70 -0.80 -26.54
CA ILE A 277 -20.86 -0.34 -25.76
C ILE A 277 -21.76 -1.55 -25.52
N VAL A 278 -22.03 -1.87 -24.26
CA VAL A 278 -22.80 -3.07 -23.86
C VAL A 278 -24.01 -2.68 -23.03
N HIS A 279 -25.20 -2.93 -23.56
CA HIS A 279 -26.46 -2.60 -22.89
C HIS A 279 -26.89 -3.71 -21.91
N ALA A 280 -27.53 -3.34 -20.80
CA ALA A 280 -28.00 -4.29 -19.80
C ALA A 280 -29.07 -5.27 -20.34
N ASN A 281 -29.86 -4.83 -21.31
CA ASN A 281 -30.83 -5.67 -22.05
C ASN A 281 -30.31 -5.95 -23.46
N TYR A 282 -29.22 -6.71 -23.56
CA TYR A 282 -28.49 -6.92 -24.81
C TYR A 282 -29.26 -7.75 -25.86
N GLU A 283 -30.27 -8.50 -25.43
CA GLU A 283 -31.18 -9.26 -26.31
C GLU A 283 -32.05 -8.34 -27.17
N VAL A 284 -32.40 -7.15 -26.66
CA VAL A 284 -33.11 -6.11 -27.41
C VAL A 284 -32.13 -5.13 -28.07
N ASN A 285 -31.14 -4.66 -27.31
CA ASN A 285 -30.12 -3.74 -27.78
C ASN A 285 -28.77 -4.44 -27.86
N GLN A 286 -28.53 -5.14 -28.98
CA GLN A 286 -27.30 -5.87 -29.28
C GLN A 286 -26.04 -5.04 -28.94
N PRO A 287 -24.98 -5.64 -28.36
CA PRO A 287 -23.74 -4.93 -28.06
C PRO A 287 -23.12 -4.33 -29.32
N GLU A 288 -22.50 -3.16 -29.19
CA GLU A 288 -21.82 -2.46 -30.28
C GLU A 288 -20.30 -2.60 -30.09
N LEU A 289 -19.62 -3.14 -31.10
CA LEU A 289 -18.16 -3.34 -31.16
C LEU A 289 -17.59 -2.48 -32.29
N PHE A 290 -16.63 -1.62 -31.93
CA PHE A 290 -15.98 -0.67 -32.81
C PHE A 290 -14.56 -1.15 -33.11
N VAL A 291 -14.27 -1.41 -34.39
CA VAL A 291 -12.99 -1.98 -34.88
C VAL A 291 -12.70 -1.45 -36.27
N ASN A 292 -11.45 -1.45 -36.73
CA ASN A 292 -11.21 -1.28 -38.16
C ASN A 292 -11.74 -2.53 -38.89
N LEU A 293 -12.78 -2.34 -39.71
CA LEU A 293 -13.48 -3.43 -40.37
C LEU A 293 -12.58 -4.20 -41.37
N SER A 294 -11.47 -3.62 -41.84
CA SER A 294 -10.51 -4.31 -42.71
C SER A 294 -9.68 -5.39 -41.99
N GLN A 295 -9.69 -5.42 -40.65
CA GLN A 295 -9.00 -6.45 -39.86
C GLN A 295 -9.85 -7.72 -39.66
N LEU A 296 -11.15 -7.68 -39.98
CA LEU A 296 -12.08 -8.81 -39.86
C LEU A 296 -12.33 -9.48 -41.20
N ASN A 297 -12.54 -10.80 -41.17
CA ASN A 297 -13.18 -11.53 -42.27
C ASN A 297 -14.58 -11.97 -41.80
N THR A 298 -15.39 -12.55 -42.70
CA THR A 298 -16.78 -12.96 -42.43
C THR A 298 -16.94 -13.89 -41.22
N ASN A 299 -15.90 -14.65 -40.89
CA ASN A 299 -15.95 -15.71 -39.89
C ASN A 299 -15.54 -15.24 -38.48
N GLN A 300 -15.08 -13.99 -38.35
CA GLN A 300 -14.71 -13.36 -37.06
C GLN A 300 -15.80 -12.42 -36.51
N HIS A 301 -16.98 -12.34 -37.13
CA HIS A 301 -18.12 -11.58 -36.60
C HIS A 301 -18.74 -12.31 -35.40
N PRO A 302 -18.68 -11.75 -34.16
CA PRO A 302 -19.24 -12.43 -32.99
C PRO A 302 -20.79 -12.49 -33.08
N PRO A 303 -21.42 -13.68 -32.91
CA PRO A 303 -22.87 -13.81 -33.02
C PRO A 303 -23.64 -12.89 -32.05
N GLY A 304 -24.62 -12.15 -32.59
CA GLY A 304 -25.47 -11.24 -31.82
C GLY A 304 -24.85 -9.87 -31.51
N VAL A 305 -23.67 -9.55 -32.04
CA VAL A 305 -22.98 -8.26 -31.85
C VAL A 305 -23.10 -7.40 -33.12
N ARG A 306 -23.23 -6.09 -32.96
CA ARG A 306 -23.19 -5.11 -34.05
C ARG A 306 -21.76 -4.62 -34.25
N LEU A 307 -21.26 -4.74 -35.47
CA LEU A 307 -19.96 -4.20 -35.86
C LEU A 307 -20.13 -2.78 -36.41
N PHE A 308 -19.25 -1.88 -35.99
CA PHE A 308 -19.10 -0.53 -36.53
C PHE A 308 -17.63 -0.28 -36.82
N ASP A 309 -17.35 0.64 -37.76
CA ASP A 309 -15.99 1.13 -37.94
C ASP A 309 -15.49 1.87 -36.68
N TYR A 310 -14.21 1.73 -36.38
CA TYR A 310 -13.54 2.33 -35.23
C TYR A 310 -13.81 3.84 -35.11
N SER A 311 -13.84 4.57 -36.23
CA SER A 311 -14.11 6.01 -36.26
C SER A 311 -15.51 6.40 -35.76
N MET A 312 -16.48 5.47 -35.80
CA MET A 312 -17.87 5.71 -35.40
C MET A 312 -18.08 5.71 -33.88
N PHE A 313 -17.08 5.31 -33.08
CA PHE A 313 -17.22 5.19 -31.63
C PHE A 313 -17.70 6.49 -30.98
N TRP A 314 -17.08 7.63 -31.31
CA TRP A 314 -17.39 8.92 -30.68
C TRP A 314 -18.80 9.42 -30.99
N SER A 315 -19.30 9.20 -32.21
CA SER A 315 -20.65 9.59 -32.61
C SER A 315 -21.72 8.66 -32.03
N ARG A 316 -21.46 7.34 -31.98
CA ARG A 316 -22.34 6.37 -31.30
C ARG A 316 -22.40 6.62 -29.80
N LEU A 317 -21.26 6.85 -29.14
CA LEU A 317 -21.19 7.19 -27.72
C LEU A 317 -22.02 8.44 -27.40
N ASN A 318 -21.95 9.50 -28.21
CA ASN A 318 -22.77 10.70 -28.02
C ASN A 318 -24.28 10.42 -28.18
N ILE A 319 -24.67 9.51 -29.08
CA ILE A 319 -26.06 9.06 -29.22
C ILE A 319 -26.49 8.28 -27.97
N THR A 320 -25.70 7.32 -27.50
CA THR A 320 -25.97 6.55 -26.25
C THR A 320 -26.03 7.45 -25.03
N ALA A 321 -25.17 8.47 -24.96
CA ALA A 321 -25.12 9.43 -23.87
C ALA A 321 -26.32 10.38 -23.85
N THR A 322 -26.91 10.70 -25.01
CA THR A 322 -28.10 11.56 -25.11
C THR A 322 -29.43 10.79 -25.01
N ASP A 323 -29.52 9.54 -25.52
CA ASP A 323 -30.72 8.68 -25.50
C ASP A 323 -31.43 8.65 -24.13
N THR A 324 -32.70 9.06 -24.10
CA THR A 324 -33.54 9.16 -22.89
C THR A 324 -33.87 7.81 -22.26
N ASN A 325 -33.74 6.70 -23.00
CA ASN A 325 -33.94 5.34 -22.49
C ASN A 325 -32.72 4.85 -21.68
N ILE A 326 -31.54 5.47 -21.87
CA ILE A 326 -30.32 5.15 -21.14
C ILE A 326 -30.24 6.02 -19.89
N SER A 327 -30.62 5.45 -18.74
CA SER A 327 -30.67 6.17 -17.46
C SER A 327 -29.34 6.17 -16.71
N ARG A 328 -28.49 5.15 -16.87
CA ARG A 328 -27.11 5.14 -16.34
C ARG A 328 -26.09 4.41 -17.22
N ILE A 329 -24.94 5.05 -17.39
CA ILE A 329 -23.79 4.54 -18.14
C ILE A 329 -22.62 4.31 -17.17
N TRP A 330 -22.20 3.06 -17.04
CA TRP A 330 -21.02 2.69 -16.27
C TRP A 330 -19.76 2.79 -17.14
N VAL A 331 -18.71 3.42 -16.60
CA VAL A 331 -17.37 3.43 -17.19
C VAL A 331 -16.32 3.03 -16.15
N SER A 332 -15.19 2.48 -16.61
CA SER A 332 -14.06 2.16 -15.73
C SER A 332 -13.49 3.42 -15.09
N ALA A 333 -13.05 3.36 -13.83
CA ALA A 333 -12.37 4.49 -13.19
C ALA A 333 -10.91 4.71 -13.69
N LYS A 334 -10.48 3.94 -14.70
CA LYS A 334 -9.30 4.21 -15.55
C LYS A 334 -9.64 4.88 -16.89
N VAL A 335 -10.92 5.07 -17.23
CA VAL A 335 -11.34 5.57 -18.56
C VAL A 335 -10.72 6.93 -18.90
N SER A 336 -10.44 7.16 -20.19
CA SER A 336 -9.96 8.44 -20.68
C SER A 336 -10.95 9.57 -20.42
N GLN A 337 -10.42 10.76 -20.13
CA GLN A 337 -11.24 11.95 -19.84
C GLN A 337 -12.12 12.32 -21.04
N ALA A 338 -11.71 12.02 -22.27
CA ALA A 338 -12.50 12.25 -23.48
C ALA A 338 -13.85 11.51 -23.44
N ILE A 339 -13.84 10.20 -23.11
CA ILE A 339 -15.06 9.38 -22.99
C ILE A 339 -15.93 9.90 -21.84
N LEU A 340 -15.33 10.20 -20.69
CA LEU A 340 -16.05 10.71 -19.53
C LEU A 340 -16.79 12.03 -19.84
N SER A 341 -16.13 12.94 -20.55
CA SER A 341 -16.64 14.28 -20.85
C SER A 341 -17.85 14.29 -21.80
N LEU A 342 -18.10 13.18 -22.50
CA LEU A 342 -19.28 12.99 -23.36
C LEU A 342 -20.49 12.43 -22.59
N ILE A 343 -20.32 11.95 -21.36
CA ILE A 343 -21.39 11.33 -20.57
C ILE A 343 -21.98 12.36 -19.59
N PRO A 344 -23.28 12.73 -19.69
CA PRO A 344 -23.92 13.63 -18.75
C PRO A 344 -23.80 13.18 -17.29
N ASN A 345 -23.44 14.10 -16.39
CA ASN A 345 -23.23 13.83 -14.96
C ASN A 345 -24.42 13.16 -14.25
N ASN A 346 -25.65 13.32 -14.74
CA ASN A 346 -26.85 12.66 -14.20
C ASN A 346 -27.02 11.20 -14.67
N LYS A 347 -26.35 10.79 -15.75
CA LYS A 347 -26.28 9.41 -16.25
C LYS A 347 -24.98 8.69 -15.87
N LEU A 348 -23.92 9.42 -15.56
CA LEU A 348 -22.61 8.83 -15.24
C LEU A 348 -22.66 7.94 -13.98
N LEU A 349 -22.23 6.69 -14.13
CA LEU A 349 -21.86 5.81 -13.02
C LEU A 349 -20.36 5.55 -13.06
N LEU A 350 -19.61 6.33 -12.29
CA LEU A 350 -18.17 6.20 -12.09
C LEU A 350 -17.90 5.66 -10.67
N PRO A 351 -17.99 4.34 -10.43
CA PRO A 351 -17.63 3.78 -9.13
C PRO A 351 -16.11 3.77 -8.98
N LEU A 352 -15.60 3.77 -7.74
CA LEU A 352 -14.17 3.55 -7.45
C LEU A 352 -13.73 2.08 -7.66
N SER A 353 -14.48 1.30 -8.46
CA SER A 353 -14.18 -0.10 -8.76
C SER A 353 -13.82 -0.28 -10.23
N ASN A 354 -13.17 -1.39 -10.53
CA ASN A 354 -12.92 -1.83 -11.90
C ASN A 354 -14.23 -2.09 -12.67
N SER A 355 -14.13 -2.25 -13.99
CA SER A 355 -15.26 -2.55 -14.88
C SER A 355 -15.95 -3.87 -14.53
N PRO A 356 -17.16 -4.16 -15.07
CA PRO A 356 -17.75 -5.49 -14.90
C PRO A 356 -16.88 -6.57 -15.54
N VAL A 357 -16.28 -6.32 -16.72
CA VAL A 357 -15.51 -7.33 -17.47
C VAL A 357 -14.18 -7.65 -16.77
N GLN A 358 -13.42 -6.64 -16.33
CA GLN A 358 -12.15 -6.86 -15.62
C GLN A 358 -12.34 -7.79 -14.41
N ARG A 359 -13.39 -7.54 -13.61
CA ARG A 359 -13.73 -8.30 -12.40
C ARG A 359 -14.24 -9.70 -12.70
N ILE A 360 -14.81 -9.90 -13.88
CA ILE A 360 -15.34 -11.18 -14.36
C ILE A 360 -14.24 -12.06 -14.96
N LYS A 361 -13.26 -11.48 -15.69
CA LYS A 361 -12.16 -12.23 -16.34
C LYS A 361 -10.95 -12.50 -15.44
N ALA A 362 -10.77 -11.71 -14.37
CA ALA A 362 -9.73 -11.96 -13.38
C ALA A 362 -9.81 -13.36 -12.75
N ARG A 363 -11.04 -13.92 -12.64
CA ARG A 363 -11.34 -15.27 -12.17
C ARG A 363 -11.60 -16.20 -13.36
N LYS A 364 -10.64 -17.09 -13.64
CA LYS A 364 -10.60 -17.97 -14.82
C LYS A 364 -11.63 -19.10 -14.70
N ASN A 365 -12.32 -19.42 -15.78
CA ASN A 365 -13.22 -20.59 -15.84
C ASN A 365 -12.41 -21.91 -15.90
N PRO A 366 -13.02 -23.11 -15.68
CA PRO A 366 -12.27 -24.37 -15.59
C PRO A 366 -11.42 -24.74 -16.82
N ILE A 367 -11.77 -24.26 -18.01
CA ILE A 367 -10.95 -24.47 -19.23
C ILE A 367 -9.76 -23.50 -19.22
N GLU A 368 -10.02 -22.21 -18.96
CA GLU A 368 -8.97 -21.19 -18.82
C GLU A 368 -7.96 -21.59 -17.72
N ARG A 369 -8.44 -22.09 -16.57
CA ARG A 369 -7.59 -22.60 -15.46
C ARG A 369 -6.68 -23.75 -15.91
N LYS A 370 -7.21 -24.70 -16.67
CA LYS A 370 -6.43 -25.85 -17.16
C LYS A 370 -5.39 -25.43 -18.19
N GLY A 371 -5.72 -24.51 -19.10
CA GLY A 371 -4.76 -23.96 -20.06
C GLY A 371 -3.57 -23.27 -19.37
N MET A 372 -3.86 -22.40 -18.39
CA MET A 372 -2.83 -21.77 -17.55
C MET A 372 -1.93 -22.79 -16.84
N GLN A 373 -2.48 -23.89 -16.34
CA GLN A 373 -1.71 -24.95 -15.68
C GLN A 373 -0.87 -25.78 -16.67
N ASP A 374 -1.46 -26.21 -17.79
CA ASP A 374 -0.82 -27.08 -18.78
C ASP A 374 0.34 -26.37 -19.52
N CYS A 375 0.23 -25.05 -19.73
CA CYS A 375 1.24 -24.31 -20.50
C CYS A 375 2.57 -24.10 -19.77
N GLN A 376 2.55 -24.15 -18.42
CA GLN A 376 3.77 -24.10 -17.61
C GLN A 376 4.72 -25.23 -17.96
N ILE A 377 4.20 -26.41 -18.32
CA ILE A 377 4.99 -27.54 -18.81
C ILE A 377 5.67 -27.19 -20.13
N ARG A 378 4.95 -26.56 -21.08
CA ARG A 378 5.48 -26.19 -22.41
C ARG A 378 6.60 -25.15 -22.32
N ASP A 379 6.38 -24.06 -21.60
CA ASP A 379 7.40 -23.02 -21.45
C ASP A 379 8.60 -23.51 -20.62
N SER A 380 8.37 -24.39 -19.63
CA SER A 380 9.46 -25.02 -18.86
C SER A 380 10.28 -26.04 -19.69
N ILE A 381 9.67 -26.77 -20.63
CA ILE A 381 10.40 -27.59 -21.62
C ILE A 381 11.32 -26.69 -22.45
N ALA A 382 10.79 -25.59 -23.00
CA ALA A 382 11.58 -24.66 -23.80
C ALA A 382 12.78 -24.07 -23.02
N ARG A 383 12.56 -23.73 -21.75
CA ARG A 383 13.60 -23.21 -20.85
C ARG A 383 14.63 -24.25 -20.44
N MET A 384 14.25 -25.49 -20.15
CA MET A 384 15.23 -26.52 -19.82
C MET A 384 16.13 -26.87 -21.01
N LYS A 385 15.58 -26.84 -22.24
CA LYS A 385 16.37 -26.96 -23.47
C LYS A 385 17.31 -25.79 -23.69
N HIS A 386 16.82 -24.55 -23.52
CA HIS A 386 17.65 -23.35 -23.55
C HIS A 386 18.80 -23.41 -22.53
N LEU A 387 18.49 -23.77 -21.28
CA LEU A 387 19.47 -23.81 -20.18
C LEU A 387 20.54 -24.87 -20.42
N GLY A 388 20.15 -26.08 -20.85
CA GLY A 388 21.10 -27.13 -21.23
C GLY A 388 21.98 -26.76 -22.43
N TRP A 389 21.39 -26.12 -23.46
CA TRP A 389 22.15 -25.59 -24.59
C TRP A 389 23.16 -24.51 -24.15
N LEU A 390 22.75 -23.57 -23.28
CA LEU A 390 23.59 -22.47 -22.81
C LEU A 390 24.75 -22.99 -21.96
N GLU A 391 24.47 -23.90 -21.02
CA GLU A 391 25.51 -24.61 -20.25
C GLU A 391 26.49 -25.34 -21.16
N GLN A 392 26.00 -26.02 -22.21
CA GLN A 392 26.87 -26.66 -23.20
C GLN A 392 27.72 -25.63 -23.95
N GLN A 393 27.17 -24.50 -24.42
CA GLN A 393 27.97 -23.52 -25.18
C GLN A 393 29.09 -22.93 -24.30
N LEU A 394 28.77 -22.60 -23.05
CA LEU A 394 29.75 -22.09 -22.08
C LEU A 394 30.78 -23.17 -21.67
N ASN A 395 30.41 -24.46 -21.66
CA ASN A 395 31.32 -25.57 -21.41
C ASN A 395 32.24 -25.88 -22.61
N ASP A 396 31.74 -25.73 -23.83
CA ASP A 396 32.52 -25.80 -25.08
C ASP A 396 33.45 -24.58 -25.28
N GLY A 397 33.42 -23.58 -24.37
CA GLY A 397 34.22 -22.36 -24.46
C GLY A 397 33.75 -21.35 -25.49
N LYS A 398 32.52 -21.49 -26.00
CA LYS A 398 31.93 -20.59 -27.00
C LYS A 398 31.44 -19.30 -26.34
N SER A 399 31.54 -18.20 -27.07
CA SER A 399 30.97 -16.91 -26.67
C SER A 399 29.49 -16.84 -27.05
N VAL A 400 28.62 -16.56 -26.07
CA VAL A 400 27.18 -16.30 -26.26
C VAL A 400 26.86 -14.97 -25.58
N ASN A 401 26.10 -14.10 -26.23
CA ASN A 401 25.63 -12.84 -25.64
C ASN A 401 24.15 -12.87 -25.24
N GLU A 402 23.71 -11.86 -24.48
CA GLU A 402 22.34 -11.71 -23.98
C GLU A 402 21.26 -11.78 -25.08
N THR A 403 21.49 -11.13 -26.23
CA THR A 403 20.58 -11.21 -27.39
C THR A 403 20.50 -12.62 -27.98
N GLN A 404 21.63 -13.29 -28.22
CA GLN A 404 21.68 -14.65 -28.77
C GLN A 404 21.01 -15.68 -27.84
N SER A 405 21.18 -15.49 -26.52
CA SER A 405 20.52 -16.31 -25.52
C SER A 405 18.99 -16.13 -25.55
N SER A 406 18.52 -14.88 -25.71
CA SER A 406 17.09 -14.57 -25.85
C SER A 406 16.49 -15.14 -27.14
N GLU A 407 17.21 -15.01 -28.25
CA GLU A 407 16.84 -15.55 -29.56
C GLU A 407 16.75 -17.08 -29.53
N GLN A 408 17.69 -17.76 -28.87
CA GLN A 408 17.68 -19.21 -28.75
C GLN A 408 16.56 -19.72 -27.82
N LEU A 409 16.21 -19.00 -26.75
CA LEU A 409 14.99 -19.33 -25.97
C LEU A 409 13.75 -19.27 -26.87
N LEU A 410 13.62 -18.21 -27.68
CA LEU A 410 12.51 -18.06 -28.63
C LEU A 410 12.47 -19.18 -29.68
N VAL A 411 13.62 -19.73 -30.10
CA VAL A 411 13.68 -20.93 -30.97
C VAL A 411 13.06 -22.15 -30.29
N TYR A 412 13.29 -22.38 -29.00
CA TYR A 412 12.68 -23.50 -28.27
C TYR A 412 11.22 -23.25 -27.88
N GLN A 413 10.81 -22.00 -27.65
CA GLN A 413 9.41 -21.63 -27.41
C GLN A 413 8.57 -21.81 -28.67
N LYS A 414 9.08 -21.43 -29.85
CA LYS A 414 8.43 -21.68 -31.16
C LYS A 414 8.25 -23.16 -31.52
N GLN A 415 8.95 -24.08 -30.86
CA GLN A 415 8.75 -25.53 -31.01
C GLN A 415 7.58 -26.07 -30.18
N GLN A 416 7.07 -25.29 -29.22
CA GLN A 416 5.97 -25.71 -28.37
C GLN A 416 4.63 -25.60 -29.11
N VAL A 417 3.76 -26.59 -28.92
CA VAL A 417 2.41 -26.57 -29.52
C VAL A 417 1.64 -25.33 -29.09
N ILE A 418 0.82 -24.80 -30.01
CA ILE A 418 -0.04 -23.60 -29.85
C ILE A 418 0.63 -22.30 -29.38
N PHE A 419 1.97 -22.23 -29.37
CA PHE A 419 2.73 -20.99 -29.16
C PHE A 419 2.36 -19.92 -30.21
N GLN A 420 2.30 -18.66 -29.78
CA GLN A 420 2.00 -17.51 -30.64
C GLN A 420 3.20 -16.55 -30.73
N PHE A 421 3.59 -15.93 -29.61
CA PHE A 421 4.68 -14.97 -29.48
C PHE A 421 5.04 -14.75 -28.00
N PRO A 422 6.18 -14.12 -27.64
CA PRO A 422 6.49 -13.79 -26.26
C PRO A 422 5.44 -12.87 -25.60
N SER A 423 5.21 -13.02 -24.29
CA SER A 423 4.25 -12.21 -23.53
C SER A 423 4.77 -10.82 -23.13
N PHE A 424 6.09 -10.61 -23.23
CA PHE A 424 6.81 -9.32 -23.14
C PHE A 424 8.19 -9.44 -23.82
N ARG A 425 9.01 -8.38 -23.76
CA ARG A 425 10.41 -8.44 -24.24
C ARG A 425 11.28 -9.18 -23.23
N THR A 426 11.81 -10.34 -23.61
CA THR A 426 12.77 -11.12 -22.82
C THR A 426 13.89 -10.25 -22.24
N ILE A 427 14.08 -10.36 -20.93
CA ILE A 427 15.18 -9.76 -20.17
C ILE A 427 16.22 -10.86 -19.96
N SER A 428 17.23 -10.90 -20.84
CA SER A 428 18.44 -11.68 -20.65
C SER A 428 19.53 -10.72 -20.17
N ALA A 429 20.10 -10.98 -18.99
CA ALA A 429 20.97 -10.03 -18.30
C ALA A 429 22.11 -10.74 -17.54
N SER A 430 23.36 -10.40 -17.84
CA SER A 430 24.54 -10.95 -17.17
C SER A 430 25.17 -9.93 -16.22
N GLY A 431 25.52 -10.35 -15.01
CA GLY A 431 26.20 -9.53 -14.00
C GLY A 431 25.48 -8.23 -13.67
N ASP A 432 26.17 -7.09 -13.81
CA ASP A 432 25.66 -5.75 -13.53
C ASP A 432 24.34 -5.42 -14.24
N ARG A 433 24.12 -5.89 -15.47
CA ARG A 433 22.87 -5.68 -16.21
C ARG A 433 21.67 -6.35 -15.55
N ALA A 434 21.87 -7.41 -14.77
CA ALA A 434 20.78 -8.03 -13.98
C ALA A 434 20.29 -7.11 -12.84
N ALA A 435 21.06 -6.08 -12.44
CA ALA A 435 20.61 -5.07 -11.48
C ALA A 435 19.64 -4.04 -12.08
N ILE A 436 19.54 -3.94 -13.42
CA ILE A 436 18.61 -3.06 -14.10
C ILE A 436 17.29 -3.83 -14.28
N ILE A 437 16.29 -3.52 -13.45
CA ILE A 437 15.10 -4.37 -13.23
C ILE A 437 14.38 -4.75 -14.54
N HIS A 438 14.19 -3.77 -15.43
CA HIS A 438 13.62 -3.92 -16.78
C HIS A 438 14.70 -3.75 -17.88
N TYR A 439 15.86 -4.39 -17.71
CA TYR A 439 16.92 -4.41 -18.74
C TYR A 439 16.42 -4.98 -20.07
N SER A 440 17.09 -4.62 -21.17
CA SER A 440 16.71 -5.09 -22.51
C SER A 440 17.84 -4.85 -23.51
N ALA A 441 18.75 -5.83 -23.62
CA ALA A 441 19.89 -5.78 -24.54
C ALA A 441 19.47 -5.46 -25.98
N THR A 442 20.21 -4.57 -26.65
CA THR A 442 20.26 -4.45 -28.11
C THR A 442 21.53 -5.16 -28.62
N PRO A 443 21.66 -5.45 -29.93
CA PRO A 443 22.89 -6.02 -30.47
C PRO A 443 24.16 -5.22 -30.13
N ASP A 444 24.05 -3.89 -30.02
CA ASP A 444 25.15 -2.98 -29.69
C ASP A 444 25.48 -2.90 -28.18
N THR A 445 24.56 -3.32 -27.30
CA THR A 445 24.74 -3.25 -25.83
C THR A 445 24.84 -4.62 -25.16
N ALA A 446 24.58 -5.72 -25.88
CA ALA A 446 24.54 -7.06 -25.33
C ALA A 446 25.89 -7.52 -24.78
N ARG A 447 25.95 -7.80 -23.48
CA ARG A 447 27.13 -8.40 -22.84
C ARG A 447 27.28 -9.87 -23.22
N LEU A 448 28.53 -10.36 -23.21
CA LEU A 448 28.82 -11.79 -23.17
C LEU A 448 28.38 -12.37 -21.82
N ILE A 449 27.73 -13.53 -21.86
CA ILE A 449 27.38 -14.33 -20.69
C ILE A 449 28.61 -15.12 -20.25
N THR A 450 28.94 -15.10 -18.96
CA THR A 450 30.11 -15.84 -18.43
C THR A 450 29.73 -16.78 -17.28
N LYS A 451 30.70 -17.57 -16.79
CA LYS A 451 30.53 -18.49 -15.66
C LYS A 451 30.80 -17.86 -14.29
N ASN A 452 31.27 -16.61 -14.25
CA ASN A 452 31.84 -16.00 -13.05
C ASN A 452 30.96 -14.87 -12.48
N GLU A 453 29.73 -14.76 -12.97
CA GLU A 453 28.72 -13.78 -12.58
C GLU A 453 27.32 -14.41 -12.70
N VAL A 454 26.31 -13.76 -12.10
CA VAL A 454 24.92 -14.21 -12.24
C VAL A 454 24.43 -14.01 -13.68
N TYR A 455 23.50 -14.86 -14.08
CA TYR A 455 22.74 -14.73 -15.32
C TYR A 455 21.24 -14.74 -14.99
N LEU A 456 20.59 -13.59 -15.10
CA LEU A 456 19.15 -13.45 -14.92
C LEU A 456 18.47 -13.61 -16.27
N LEU A 457 17.49 -14.51 -16.33
CA LEU A 457 16.64 -14.73 -17.49
C LEU A 457 15.18 -14.64 -17.05
N ASP A 458 14.55 -13.58 -17.51
CA ASP A 458 13.13 -13.33 -17.38
C ASP A 458 12.49 -13.24 -18.78
N ALA A 459 11.37 -13.92 -18.94
CA ALA A 459 10.67 -14.11 -20.20
C ALA A 459 9.26 -14.65 -19.93
N GLY A 460 8.43 -14.65 -20.96
CA GLY A 460 7.16 -15.37 -20.95
C GLY A 460 6.62 -15.58 -22.36
N SER A 461 5.55 -16.37 -22.47
CA SER A 461 4.97 -16.82 -23.73
C SER A 461 3.46 -16.60 -23.76
N GLN A 462 2.96 -16.24 -24.94
CA GLN A 462 1.55 -16.33 -25.30
C GLN A 462 1.29 -17.67 -26.00
N TYR A 463 0.39 -18.47 -25.44
CA TYR A 463 -0.18 -19.67 -26.05
C TYR A 463 -1.67 -19.43 -26.30
N LEU A 464 -2.32 -20.19 -27.19
CA LEU A 464 -3.78 -20.06 -27.39
C LEU A 464 -4.59 -20.28 -26.10
N ASP A 465 -4.03 -21.01 -25.13
CA ASP A 465 -4.62 -21.39 -23.85
C ASP A 465 -3.93 -20.78 -22.61
N CYS A 466 -2.97 -19.85 -22.75
CA CYS A 466 -2.42 -19.15 -21.60
C CYS A 466 -1.55 -17.92 -21.93
N THR A 467 -1.19 -17.17 -20.89
CA THR A 467 -0.01 -16.32 -20.86
C THR A 467 0.90 -16.80 -19.70
N THR A 468 2.22 -16.91 -19.90
CA THR A 468 3.19 -17.21 -18.82
C THR A 468 4.01 -15.99 -18.42
N ASP A 469 4.48 -15.97 -17.18
CA ASP A 469 5.53 -15.08 -16.69
C ASP A 469 6.51 -15.84 -15.78
N ILE A 470 7.82 -15.86 -16.10
CA ILE A 470 8.79 -16.66 -15.34
C ILE A 470 10.20 -16.06 -15.41
N THR A 471 10.67 -15.52 -14.29
CA THR A 471 12.09 -15.27 -14.04
C THR A 471 12.82 -16.44 -13.35
N ARG A 472 14.03 -16.76 -13.80
CA ARG A 472 15.07 -17.46 -13.01
C ARG A 472 16.38 -16.70 -13.04
N THR A 473 17.14 -16.79 -11.95
CA THR A 473 18.53 -16.33 -11.88
C THR A 473 19.45 -17.53 -11.70
N HIS A 474 20.47 -17.63 -12.54
CA HIS A 474 21.41 -18.75 -12.65
C HIS A 474 22.85 -18.33 -12.34
N HIS A 475 23.73 -19.31 -12.12
CA HIS A 475 25.17 -19.10 -12.07
C HIS A 475 25.89 -20.34 -12.62
N PHE A 476 26.78 -20.18 -13.60
CA PHE A 476 27.40 -21.30 -14.34
C PHE A 476 28.82 -21.69 -13.86
N GLY A 477 29.26 -21.13 -12.74
CA GLY A 477 30.50 -21.43 -12.03
C GLY A 477 30.31 -21.37 -10.51
N SER A 478 31.27 -20.81 -9.75
CA SER A 478 31.17 -20.66 -8.28
C SER A 478 30.68 -19.27 -7.86
N PRO A 479 29.42 -19.10 -7.37
CA PRO A 479 28.89 -17.78 -7.02
C PRO A 479 29.43 -17.22 -5.70
N LYS A 480 29.50 -15.89 -5.61
CA LYS A 480 29.95 -15.11 -4.46
C LYS A 480 29.02 -15.33 -3.25
N ASN A 481 29.55 -15.22 -2.03
CA ASN A 481 28.74 -15.32 -0.79
C ASN A 481 27.59 -14.31 -0.74
N LEU A 482 27.76 -13.11 -1.31
CA LEU A 482 26.71 -12.09 -1.35
C LEU A 482 25.59 -12.44 -2.34
N GLU A 483 25.93 -13.05 -3.48
CA GLU A 483 24.96 -13.53 -4.48
C GLU A 483 24.12 -14.68 -3.90
N LYS A 484 24.79 -15.67 -3.28
CA LYS A 484 24.10 -16.77 -2.57
C LYS A 484 23.15 -16.27 -1.48
N ARG A 485 23.62 -15.32 -0.66
CA ARG A 485 22.83 -14.73 0.42
C ARG A 485 21.61 -14.00 -0.14
N ALA A 486 21.80 -13.10 -1.10
CA ALA A 486 20.71 -12.36 -1.74
C ALA A 486 19.69 -13.29 -2.40
N TYR A 487 20.15 -14.26 -3.21
CA TYR A 487 19.31 -15.26 -3.84
C TYR A 487 18.49 -16.06 -2.84
N THR A 488 19.11 -16.48 -1.74
CA THR A 488 18.42 -17.22 -0.69
C THR A 488 17.39 -16.36 0.03
N ARG A 489 17.67 -15.07 0.31
CA ARG A 489 16.67 -14.15 0.88
C ARG A 489 15.48 -13.92 -0.05
N VAL A 490 15.73 -13.82 -1.36
CA VAL A 490 14.68 -13.76 -2.40
C VAL A 490 13.85 -15.05 -2.39
N LEU A 491 14.50 -16.23 -2.41
CA LEU A 491 13.84 -17.53 -2.39
C LEU A 491 13.00 -17.77 -1.12
N GLN A 492 13.48 -17.33 0.05
CA GLN A 492 12.68 -17.36 1.28
C GLN A 492 11.41 -16.50 1.16
N GLY A 493 11.47 -15.38 0.43
CA GLY A 493 10.29 -14.58 0.10
C GLY A 493 9.31 -15.29 -0.83
N VAL A 494 9.80 -15.94 -1.90
CA VAL A 494 8.99 -16.73 -2.84
C VAL A 494 8.24 -17.85 -2.11
N LEU A 495 8.95 -18.61 -1.27
CA LEU A 495 8.40 -19.75 -0.52
C LEU A 495 7.36 -19.30 0.51
N ASP A 496 7.63 -18.25 1.27
CA ASP A 496 6.72 -17.76 2.32
C ASP A 496 5.46 -17.08 1.73
N ILE A 497 5.52 -16.59 0.48
CA ILE A 497 4.32 -16.23 -0.30
C ILE A 497 3.57 -17.49 -0.74
N ALA A 498 4.25 -18.48 -1.33
CA ALA A 498 3.61 -19.67 -1.89
C ALA A 498 2.91 -20.55 -0.83
N ASP A 499 3.44 -20.62 0.40
CA ASP A 499 2.86 -21.35 1.54
C ASP A 499 1.73 -20.58 2.25
N ALA A 500 1.49 -19.31 1.88
CA ALA A 500 0.57 -18.45 2.63
C ALA A 500 -0.90 -18.92 2.58
N VAL A 501 -1.51 -19.09 3.76
CA VAL A 501 -2.93 -19.40 3.96
C VAL A 501 -3.62 -18.20 4.62
N PHE A 502 -4.69 -17.68 4.02
CA PHE A 502 -5.30 -16.40 4.39
C PHE A 502 -6.84 -16.41 4.19
N PRO A 503 -7.63 -15.65 4.98
CA PRO A 503 -9.08 -15.63 4.84
C PRO A 503 -9.53 -14.92 3.55
N THR A 504 -10.69 -15.34 3.00
CA THR A 504 -11.34 -14.62 1.89
C THR A 504 -11.60 -13.17 2.26
N GLY A 505 -11.33 -12.23 1.33
CA GLY A 505 -11.39 -10.79 1.61
C GLY A 505 -10.02 -10.16 1.94
N THR A 506 -8.96 -10.96 2.04
CA THR A 506 -7.57 -10.47 2.13
C THR A 506 -7.15 -9.79 0.82
N TYR A 507 -6.58 -8.60 0.92
CA TYR A 507 -5.95 -7.89 -0.21
C TYR A 507 -4.47 -8.25 -0.28
N GLY A 508 -3.91 -8.44 -1.49
CA GLY A 508 -2.52 -8.89 -1.65
C GLY A 508 -1.46 -7.95 -1.05
N ARG A 509 -1.77 -6.66 -0.84
CA ARG A 509 -0.89 -5.74 -0.07
C ARG A 509 -0.65 -6.18 1.38
N SER A 510 -1.51 -7.00 1.96
CA SER A 510 -1.32 -7.59 3.29
C SER A 510 -0.30 -8.75 3.28
N LEU A 511 -0.04 -9.34 2.10
CA LEU A 511 0.88 -10.47 1.91
C LEU A 511 2.28 -10.01 1.46
N ASP A 512 2.40 -8.83 0.83
CA ASP A 512 3.67 -8.25 0.35
C ASP A 512 4.81 -8.26 1.41
N HIS A 513 4.50 -8.15 2.70
CA HIS A 513 5.54 -8.21 3.73
C HIS A 513 6.30 -9.57 3.75
N LEU A 514 5.64 -10.68 3.42
CA LEU A 514 6.23 -12.03 3.44
C LEU A 514 7.40 -12.13 2.45
N GLY A 515 7.20 -11.63 1.22
CA GLY A 515 8.24 -11.58 0.19
C GLY A 515 9.39 -10.61 0.48
N ARG A 516 9.28 -9.72 1.48
CA ARG A 516 10.31 -8.70 1.81
C ARG A 516 11.00 -8.92 3.16
N MET A 517 10.37 -9.56 4.14
CA MET A 517 10.88 -9.61 5.51
C MET A 517 12.27 -10.26 5.64
N HIS A 518 12.62 -11.19 4.75
CA HIS A 518 13.92 -11.86 4.70
C HIS A 518 15.03 -10.96 4.16
N LEU A 519 14.73 -10.11 3.18
CA LEU A 519 15.64 -9.09 2.66
C LEU A 519 15.82 -7.96 3.67
N TYR A 520 14.73 -7.50 4.31
CA TYR A 520 14.79 -6.46 5.34
C TYR A 520 15.68 -6.82 6.54
N ARG A 521 15.77 -8.10 6.93
CA ARG A 521 16.68 -8.60 7.97
C ARG A 521 18.16 -8.35 7.66
N ASP A 522 18.51 -8.24 6.38
CA ASP A 522 19.87 -8.01 5.88
C ASP A 522 20.05 -6.57 5.34
N GLY A 523 19.08 -5.68 5.54
CA GLY A 523 19.09 -4.30 5.02
C GLY A 523 18.81 -4.18 3.52
N MET A 524 18.32 -5.23 2.87
CA MET A 524 18.06 -5.32 1.43
C MET A 524 16.58 -5.01 1.09
N THR A 525 16.30 -4.56 -0.14
CA THR A 525 14.94 -4.35 -0.67
C THR A 525 14.93 -4.26 -2.21
N PHE A 526 13.74 -4.13 -2.81
CA PHE A 526 13.50 -3.98 -4.24
C PHE A 526 12.34 -3.00 -4.50
N GLY A 527 12.36 -2.33 -5.67
CA GLY A 527 11.47 -1.19 -5.98
C GLY A 527 10.11 -1.53 -6.62
N HIS A 528 9.87 -2.78 -7.00
CA HIS A 528 8.64 -3.23 -7.68
C HIS A 528 7.69 -4.01 -6.73
N GLY A 529 6.59 -4.53 -7.27
CA GLY A 529 5.66 -5.42 -6.56
C GLY A 529 6.27 -6.81 -6.31
N ILE A 530 5.48 -7.67 -5.65
CA ILE A 530 5.73 -9.12 -5.56
C ILE A 530 4.85 -9.89 -6.55
N GLY A 531 3.88 -9.24 -7.17
CA GLY A 531 3.20 -9.80 -8.33
C GLY A 531 2.03 -8.98 -8.83
N HIS A 532 1.71 -9.20 -10.10
CA HIS A 532 0.53 -8.74 -10.82
C HIS A 532 -0.34 -9.94 -11.16
N GLY A 533 -1.63 -9.72 -11.41
CA GLY A 533 -2.44 -10.75 -12.04
C GLY A 533 -1.95 -11.08 -13.44
N ILE A 534 -2.32 -12.25 -13.96
CA ILE A 534 -1.92 -12.71 -15.30
C ILE A 534 -3.16 -13.13 -16.07
N GLY A 535 -3.28 -12.68 -17.32
CA GLY A 535 -4.41 -12.97 -18.21
C GLY A 535 -4.31 -14.34 -18.89
N HIS A 536 -5.42 -14.84 -19.43
CA HIS A 536 -5.45 -16.08 -20.20
C HIS A 536 -5.40 -15.78 -21.71
N PHE A 537 -4.19 -15.87 -22.29
CA PHE A 537 -3.86 -15.39 -23.63
C PHE A 537 -4.29 -13.92 -23.79
N LEU A 538 -3.84 -13.05 -22.87
CA LEU A 538 -4.17 -11.62 -22.80
C LEU A 538 -2.92 -10.83 -22.37
N SER A 539 -3.05 -9.76 -21.58
CA SER A 539 -1.88 -9.10 -21.00
C SER A 539 -1.26 -9.99 -19.92
N VAL A 540 0.07 -10.00 -19.86
CA VAL A 540 0.82 -10.60 -18.77
C VAL A 540 0.61 -9.83 -17.45
N HIS A 541 0.45 -8.51 -17.53
CA HIS A 541 0.05 -7.66 -16.41
C HIS A 541 -1.48 -7.43 -16.39
N GLU A 542 -2.24 -8.35 -15.80
CA GLU A 542 -3.70 -8.25 -15.63
C GLU A 542 -4.11 -7.76 -14.23
N GLY A 543 -5.08 -6.84 -14.15
CA GLY A 543 -5.73 -6.44 -12.90
C GLY A 543 -7.06 -7.16 -12.62
N PRO A 544 -7.65 -6.98 -11.42
CA PRO A 544 -7.24 -6.07 -10.34
C PRO A 544 -6.40 -6.71 -9.23
N GLN A 545 -6.18 -8.03 -9.28
CA GLN A 545 -5.36 -8.75 -8.32
C GLN A 545 -3.87 -8.38 -8.44
N ARG A 546 -3.20 -8.27 -7.30
CA ARG A 546 -1.79 -7.85 -7.17
C ARG A 546 -1.28 -8.08 -5.76
N ILE A 547 0.01 -8.37 -5.61
CA ILE A 547 0.71 -8.46 -4.33
C ILE A 547 1.75 -7.31 -4.31
N ALA A 548 1.42 -6.20 -3.66
CA ALA A 548 2.31 -5.04 -3.61
C ALA A 548 1.97 -4.09 -2.45
N SER A 549 3.00 -3.60 -1.76
CA SER A 549 2.90 -2.67 -0.61
C SER A 549 2.16 -1.37 -0.91
N ALA A 550 2.36 -0.81 -2.10
CA ALA A 550 1.75 0.47 -2.50
C ALA A 550 0.23 0.30 -2.67
N TYR A 551 -0.56 1.06 -1.90
CA TYR A 551 -2.02 1.10 -2.03
C TYR A 551 -2.45 1.53 -3.45
N SER A 552 -3.45 0.87 -4.00
CA SER A 552 -4.15 1.29 -5.22
C SER A 552 -5.63 1.46 -4.91
N GLN A 553 -6.25 2.55 -5.36
CA GLN A 553 -7.71 2.72 -5.24
C GLN A 553 -8.52 1.71 -6.08
N TYR A 554 -7.86 0.96 -6.96
CA TYR A 554 -8.45 -0.04 -7.85
C TYR A 554 -8.17 -1.49 -7.42
N GLU A 555 -7.48 -1.71 -6.30
CA GLU A 555 -7.21 -3.08 -5.82
C GLU A 555 -8.50 -3.76 -5.35
N GLU A 556 -8.65 -5.05 -5.63
CA GLU A 556 -9.71 -5.89 -5.05
C GLU A 556 -9.08 -7.02 -4.23
N ALA A 557 -9.88 -7.61 -3.33
CA ALA A 557 -9.41 -8.73 -2.51
C ALA A 557 -9.11 -9.95 -3.39
N LEU A 558 -8.12 -10.74 -2.96
CA LEU A 558 -7.79 -12.00 -3.62
C LEU A 558 -8.95 -12.99 -3.46
N ALA A 559 -9.22 -13.75 -4.52
CA ALA A 559 -10.27 -14.74 -4.61
C ALA A 559 -9.78 -15.99 -5.33
N ASP A 560 -10.37 -17.13 -5.01
CA ASP A 560 -10.22 -18.39 -5.77
C ASP A 560 -10.37 -18.15 -7.27
N GLU A 561 -9.64 -18.92 -8.09
CA GLU A 561 -9.61 -18.86 -9.57
C GLU A 561 -8.84 -17.67 -10.18
N MET A 562 -8.12 -16.89 -9.35
CA MET A 562 -7.18 -15.86 -9.82
C MET A 562 -5.78 -16.43 -10.07
N PHE A 563 -5.07 -15.88 -11.05
CA PHE A 563 -3.67 -16.18 -11.37
C PHE A 563 -2.85 -14.90 -11.22
N ILE A 564 -1.66 -15.03 -10.62
CA ILE A 564 -0.77 -13.95 -10.20
C ILE A 564 0.69 -14.41 -10.35
N SER A 565 1.65 -13.52 -10.63
CA SER A 565 3.08 -13.78 -10.46
C SER A 565 3.51 -13.75 -8.98
N ASN A 566 4.71 -14.27 -8.69
CA ASN A 566 5.36 -14.27 -7.38
C ASN A 566 6.84 -13.92 -7.53
N GLU A 567 7.12 -12.65 -7.83
CA GLU A 567 8.37 -12.07 -8.33
C GLU A 567 9.28 -11.33 -7.29
N PRO A 568 9.49 -11.77 -6.03
CA PRO A 568 10.52 -11.16 -5.18
C PRO A 568 11.90 -11.03 -5.86
N GLY A 569 12.63 -9.97 -5.53
CA GLY A 569 13.95 -9.72 -6.11
C GLY A 569 14.88 -8.90 -5.22
N PHE A 570 16.12 -8.72 -5.67
CA PHE A 570 17.10 -7.84 -5.07
C PHE A 570 18.07 -7.37 -6.14
N TYR A 571 18.35 -6.07 -6.18
CA TYR A 571 19.17 -5.45 -7.22
C TYR A 571 20.25 -4.61 -6.56
N LYS A 572 21.51 -4.97 -6.77
CA LYS A 572 22.67 -4.21 -6.32
C LYS A 572 23.27 -3.51 -7.55
N PRO A 573 23.13 -2.17 -7.68
CA PRO A 573 23.75 -1.42 -8.76
C PRO A 573 25.22 -1.78 -8.94
N ASP A 574 25.64 -1.83 -10.20
CA ASP A 574 27.04 -2.01 -10.63
C ASP A 574 27.70 -3.33 -10.18
N ASP A 575 26.93 -4.36 -9.80
CA ASP A 575 27.45 -5.70 -9.42
C ASP A 575 26.54 -6.84 -9.91
N PHE A 576 25.30 -6.94 -9.40
CA PHE A 576 24.35 -8.01 -9.79
C PHE A 576 22.90 -7.74 -9.38
N GLY A 577 21.97 -8.46 -10.00
CA GLY A 577 20.59 -8.57 -9.52
C GLY A 577 20.08 -10.01 -9.53
N ILE A 578 19.11 -10.28 -8.67
CA ILE A 578 18.36 -11.54 -8.56
C ILE A 578 16.88 -11.23 -8.67
N ARG A 579 16.16 -12.02 -9.46
CA ARG A 579 14.71 -12.22 -9.33
C ARG A 579 14.42 -13.72 -9.44
N ILE A 580 13.42 -14.18 -8.70
CA ILE A 580 12.90 -15.55 -8.78
C ILE A 580 11.39 -15.41 -8.81
N GLU A 581 10.75 -16.04 -9.79
CA GLU A 581 9.35 -15.79 -10.08
C GLU A 581 8.63 -17.06 -10.51
N ASP A 582 7.44 -17.26 -9.95
CA ASP A 582 6.55 -18.34 -10.35
C ASP A 582 5.13 -17.82 -10.54
N ASP A 583 4.46 -18.31 -11.57
CA ASP A 583 3.02 -18.19 -11.72
C ASP A 583 2.34 -19.02 -10.60
N ILE A 584 1.45 -18.35 -9.85
CA ILE A 584 0.70 -18.93 -8.74
C ILE A 584 -0.82 -18.75 -8.96
N GLU A 585 -1.56 -19.83 -8.71
CA GLU A 585 -3.02 -19.87 -8.73
C GLU A 585 -3.56 -19.70 -7.30
N VAL A 586 -4.53 -18.80 -7.10
CA VAL A 586 -5.27 -18.68 -5.84
C VAL A 586 -6.35 -19.76 -5.80
N VAL A 587 -6.30 -20.62 -4.79
CA VAL A 587 -7.23 -21.76 -4.62
C VAL A 587 -7.85 -21.78 -3.22
N LEU A 588 -9.01 -22.42 -3.09
CA LEU A 588 -9.63 -22.68 -1.78
C LEU A 588 -8.71 -23.49 -0.86
N ALA A 589 -8.62 -23.06 0.40
CA ALA A 589 -8.08 -23.83 1.52
C ALA A 589 -9.21 -24.38 2.41
N ASN A 590 -8.85 -25.05 3.51
CA ASN A 590 -9.83 -25.54 4.48
C ASN A 590 -10.64 -24.39 5.10
N LYS A 591 -11.94 -24.59 5.32
CA LYS A 591 -12.74 -23.67 6.14
C LYS A 591 -12.31 -23.75 7.60
N SER A 592 -12.33 -22.63 8.29
CA SER A 592 -12.13 -22.59 9.74
C SER A 592 -13.27 -23.31 10.45
N THR A 593 -12.91 -24.19 11.39
CA THR A 593 -13.84 -24.95 12.25
C THR A 593 -14.41 -24.10 13.39
N TYR A 594 -13.91 -22.88 13.61
CA TYR A 594 -14.30 -22.00 14.72
C TYR A 594 -15.42 -21.02 14.35
N ASP A 595 -15.40 -20.50 13.12
CA ASP A 595 -16.28 -19.41 12.64
C ASP A 595 -16.87 -19.66 11.24
N ASN A 596 -16.55 -20.80 10.59
CA ASN A 596 -16.88 -21.14 9.21
C ASN A 596 -16.28 -20.23 8.13
N THR A 597 -15.33 -19.35 8.47
CA THR A 597 -14.65 -18.49 7.47
C THR A 597 -13.94 -19.35 6.42
N GLN A 598 -14.14 -19.00 5.15
CA GLN A 598 -13.42 -19.63 4.03
C GLN A 598 -12.01 -19.05 3.96
N TYR A 599 -11.01 -19.94 3.85
CA TYR A 599 -9.63 -19.56 3.59
C TYR A 599 -9.25 -19.85 2.14
N LEU A 600 -8.23 -19.14 1.70
CA LEU A 600 -7.55 -19.27 0.43
C LEU A 600 -6.08 -19.62 0.71
N ARG A 601 -5.43 -20.19 -0.29
CA ARG A 601 -3.98 -20.38 -0.35
C ARG A 601 -3.52 -20.23 -1.79
N PHE A 602 -2.22 -20.29 -2.02
CA PHE A 602 -1.68 -20.38 -3.37
C PHE A 602 -1.41 -21.83 -3.79
N ASN A 603 -1.18 -22.00 -5.10
CA ASN A 603 -0.81 -23.22 -5.78
C ASN A 603 0.21 -22.85 -6.87
N THR A 604 1.49 -23.15 -6.67
CA THR A 604 2.54 -22.86 -7.66
C THR A 604 2.35 -23.73 -8.91
N ILE A 605 2.05 -23.08 -10.03
CA ILE A 605 1.81 -23.76 -11.32
C ILE A 605 3.08 -23.83 -12.18
N THR A 606 4.01 -22.88 -12.05
CA THR A 606 5.31 -22.95 -12.73
C THR A 606 6.13 -24.17 -12.31
N LEU A 607 6.80 -24.80 -13.27
CA LEU A 607 7.49 -26.08 -13.13
C LEU A 607 8.96 -26.00 -13.59
N LEU A 608 9.73 -25.09 -13.00
CA LEU A 608 11.10 -24.80 -13.41
C LEU A 608 12.01 -24.75 -12.16
N PRO A 609 13.11 -25.51 -12.08
CA PRO A 609 13.80 -25.70 -10.81
C PRO A 609 14.54 -24.44 -10.36
N TYR A 610 14.54 -24.18 -9.06
CA TYR A 610 15.41 -23.15 -8.45
C TYR A 610 16.89 -23.52 -8.60
N GLU A 611 17.76 -22.52 -8.77
CA GLU A 611 19.19 -22.68 -8.95
C GLU A 611 19.90 -23.16 -7.66
N ARG A 612 20.24 -24.45 -7.58
CA ARG A 612 20.87 -25.07 -6.41
C ARG A 612 22.23 -24.46 -6.06
N SER A 613 23.00 -23.97 -7.03
CA SER A 613 24.33 -23.39 -6.78
C SER A 613 24.28 -22.07 -5.98
N LEU A 614 23.15 -21.36 -6.04
CA LEU A 614 22.92 -20.09 -5.35
C LEU A 614 22.23 -20.23 -3.98
N ILE A 615 21.85 -21.43 -3.54
CA ILE A 615 21.17 -21.64 -2.26
C ILE A 615 22.17 -21.77 -1.10
N ASP A 616 22.11 -20.84 -0.15
CA ASP A 616 22.74 -20.94 1.16
C ASP A 616 21.82 -21.68 2.13
N VAL A 617 22.02 -22.99 2.23
CA VAL A 617 21.23 -23.88 3.09
C VAL A 617 21.25 -23.48 4.58
N THR A 618 22.21 -22.66 5.02
CA THR A 618 22.30 -22.22 6.43
C THR A 618 21.28 -21.14 6.80
N LEU A 619 20.68 -20.49 5.81
CA LEU A 619 19.65 -19.45 6.02
C LEU A 619 18.22 -20.02 6.00
N LEU A 620 18.03 -21.22 5.45
CA LEU A 620 16.73 -21.87 5.28
C LEU A 620 16.24 -22.54 6.57
N THR A 621 14.92 -22.57 6.75
CA THR A 621 14.31 -23.47 7.73
C THR A 621 14.20 -24.90 7.17
N ASN A 622 14.12 -25.90 8.05
CA ASN A 622 13.85 -27.29 7.64
C ASN A 622 12.54 -27.42 6.83
N ALA A 623 11.54 -26.58 7.09
CA ALA A 623 10.31 -26.52 6.32
C ALA A 623 10.59 -26.02 4.89
N GLN A 624 11.20 -24.85 4.73
CA GLN A 624 11.57 -24.29 3.42
C GLN A 624 12.46 -25.25 2.61
N LEU A 625 13.44 -25.91 3.24
CA LEU A 625 14.29 -26.90 2.58
C LEU A 625 13.51 -28.14 2.10
N ASN A 626 12.54 -28.62 2.89
CA ASN A 626 11.65 -29.70 2.47
C ASN A 626 10.73 -29.26 1.32
N THR A 627 10.19 -28.04 1.35
CA THR A 627 9.37 -27.48 0.27
C THR A 627 10.16 -27.36 -1.04
N ILE A 628 11.42 -26.91 -0.99
CA ILE A 628 12.31 -26.88 -2.16
C ILE A 628 12.50 -28.30 -2.73
N ASN A 629 12.87 -29.27 -1.88
CA ASN A 629 13.07 -30.66 -2.32
C ASN A 629 11.80 -31.30 -2.91
N GLN A 630 10.62 -31.00 -2.35
CA GLN A 630 9.34 -31.49 -2.86
C GLN A 630 8.97 -30.82 -4.21
N TYR A 631 9.19 -29.51 -4.33
CA TYR A 631 9.00 -28.78 -5.58
C TYR A 631 9.95 -29.29 -6.68
N HIS A 632 11.24 -29.43 -6.38
CA HIS A 632 12.23 -30.02 -7.30
C HIS A 632 11.83 -31.44 -7.74
N THR A 633 11.29 -32.27 -6.83
CA THR A 633 10.77 -33.59 -7.17
C THR A 633 9.56 -33.52 -8.12
N LYS A 634 8.59 -32.62 -7.85
CA LYS A 634 7.42 -32.36 -8.74
C LYS A 634 7.88 -31.93 -10.15
N VAL A 635 8.87 -31.06 -10.23
CA VAL A 635 9.45 -30.56 -11.49
C VAL A 635 10.16 -31.67 -12.27
N ALA A 636 10.99 -32.49 -11.63
CA ALA A 636 11.64 -33.63 -12.27
C ALA A 636 10.62 -34.63 -12.84
N GLN A 637 9.61 -35.00 -12.04
CA GLN A 637 8.55 -35.93 -12.44
C GLN A 637 7.72 -35.42 -13.62
N ALA A 638 7.50 -34.10 -13.73
CA ALA A 638 6.77 -33.50 -14.83
C ALA A 638 7.61 -33.37 -16.13
N LEU A 639 8.91 -33.08 -16.02
CA LEU A 639 9.73 -32.71 -17.18
C LEU A 639 10.65 -33.83 -17.70
N GLU A 640 11.19 -34.72 -16.86
CA GLU A 640 12.15 -35.75 -17.34
C GLU A 640 11.60 -36.63 -18.48
N PRO A 641 10.34 -37.12 -18.45
CA PRO A 641 9.78 -37.90 -19.56
C PRO A 641 9.70 -37.11 -20.87
N LEU A 642 9.45 -35.80 -20.78
CA LEU A 642 9.20 -34.90 -21.92
C LEU A 642 10.49 -34.32 -22.52
N LEU A 643 11.62 -34.48 -21.83
CA LEU A 643 12.96 -34.13 -22.30
C LEU A 643 13.76 -35.36 -22.79
N SER A 644 13.12 -36.53 -22.88
CA SER A 644 13.72 -37.77 -23.41
C SER A 644 14.36 -37.54 -24.79
N GLY A 645 15.66 -37.83 -24.91
CA GLY A 645 16.45 -37.61 -26.13
C GLY A 645 17.16 -36.25 -26.21
N ASP A 646 16.98 -35.38 -25.22
CA ASP A 646 17.70 -34.10 -25.07
C ASP A 646 18.62 -34.16 -23.84
N GLU A 647 19.77 -34.81 -23.98
CA GLU A 647 20.70 -35.04 -22.86
C GLU A 647 21.23 -33.73 -22.24
N ALA A 648 21.33 -32.66 -23.02
CA ALA A 648 21.71 -31.35 -22.47
C ALA A 648 20.63 -30.83 -21.51
N ALA A 649 19.36 -30.87 -21.92
CA ALA A 649 18.23 -30.47 -21.07
C ALA A 649 18.05 -31.39 -19.85
N LEU A 650 18.21 -32.71 -20.03
CA LEU A 650 18.12 -33.69 -18.93
C LEU A 650 19.21 -33.49 -17.88
N ASN A 651 20.45 -33.19 -18.27
CA ASN A 651 21.54 -32.91 -17.33
C ASN A 651 21.36 -31.56 -16.63
N ALA A 652 20.89 -30.52 -17.33
CA ALA A 652 20.54 -29.23 -16.73
C ALA A 652 19.37 -29.34 -15.74
N LEU A 653 18.43 -30.26 -15.97
CA LEU A 653 17.30 -30.57 -15.09
C LEU A 653 17.77 -31.32 -13.85
N ARG A 654 18.38 -32.50 -14.03
CA ARG A 654 18.80 -33.40 -12.94
C ARG A 654 19.78 -32.75 -11.97
N SER A 655 20.71 -31.93 -12.48
CA SER A 655 21.65 -31.18 -11.63
C SER A 655 20.96 -30.16 -10.72
N ARG A 656 19.79 -29.64 -11.12
CA ARG A 656 18.99 -28.65 -10.40
C ARG A 656 17.82 -29.25 -9.60
N THR A 657 17.38 -30.46 -9.90
CA THR A 657 16.33 -31.16 -9.13
C THR A 657 16.86 -32.20 -8.15
N ALA A 658 18.16 -32.55 -8.22
CA ALA A 658 18.79 -33.42 -7.23
C ALA A 658 18.61 -32.88 -5.80
N ARG A 659 18.39 -33.80 -4.86
CA ARG A 659 18.11 -33.49 -3.45
C ARG A 659 19.15 -32.56 -2.82
N ILE A 660 18.69 -31.66 -1.95
CA ILE A 660 19.51 -30.82 -1.08
C ILE A 660 19.37 -31.37 0.34
N ASP A 661 20.46 -31.93 0.87
CA ASP A 661 20.50 -32.46 2.23
C ASP A 661 21.04 -31.44 3.24
N LEU A 662 20.68 -31.61 4.51
CA LEU A 662 21.21 -30.80 5.61
C LEU A 662 22.70 -31.11 5.83
N PRO A 663 23.54 -30.10 6.13
CA PRO A 663 24.89 -30.34 6.65
C PRO A 663 24.80 -31.22 7.90
N SER A 664 25.48 -32.37 7.89
CA SER A 664 25.47 -33.29 9.02
C SER A 664 26.11 -32.64 10.24
N THR A 665 25.40 -32.62 11.37
CA THR A 665 25.92 -32.07 12.63
C THR A 665 26.95 -33.03 13.22
N THR A 666 28.22 -32.90 12.79
CA THR A 666 29.33 -33.71 13.29
C THR A 666 29.62 -33.37 14.75
N THR A 667 29.07 -34.16 15.67
CA THR A 667 29.28 -34.03 17.13
C THR A 667 30.65 -34.56 17.57
N SER A 668 31.72 -34.05 16.95
CA SER A 668 33.10 -34.35 17.32
C SER A 668 33.57 -33.48 18.50
N ASN A 669 33.13 -33.80 19.71
CA ASN A 669 33.79 -33.41 20.97
C ASN A 669 33.25 -34.19 22.17
N SER A 670 33.84 -35.36 22.43
CA SER A 670 33.79 -36.03 23.74
C SER A 670 35.22 -36.12 24.27
N PRO A 671 35.58 -35.48 25.40
CA PRO A 671 36.93 -35.53 25.93
C PRO A 671 37.24 -36.92 26.50
N SER A 672 38.47 -37.37 26.33
CA SER A 672 38.96 -38.64 26.85
C SER A 672 39.06 -38.64 28.38
N SER A 673 38.34 -39.53 29.05
CA SER A 673 38.52 -39.83 30.47
C SER A 673 39.00 -41.28 30.65
N THR A 674 40.27 -41.43 31.04
CA THR A 674 40.90 -42.73 31.26
C THR A 674 40.74 -43.17 32.72
N THR A 675 39.94 -44.21 32.97
CA THR A 675 39.94 -44.89 34.28
C THR A 675 39.71 -46.39 34.12
N THR A 676 40.53 -47.19 34.80
CA THR A 676 40.51 -48.65 34.77
C THR A 676 39.84 -49.25 36.00
N SER A 677 39.39 -50.50 35.85
CA SER A 677 39.52 -51.61 36.81
C SER A 677 38.23 -52.36 37.23
N ASN A 678 38.44 -53.67 37.47
CA ASN A 678 37.69 -54.59 38.35
C ASN A 678 36.27 -55.05 37.95
N SER A 679 36.21 -56.25 37.36
CA SER A 679 35.19 -57.27 37.65
C SER A 679 35.51 -57.97 39.00
N PRO A 680 34.60 -58.76 39.62
CA PRO A 680 34.48 -60.17 39.22
C PRO A 680 33.12 -60.90 39.48
N SER A 681 32.86 -61.95 38.66
CA SER A 681 32.02 -63.14 38.98
C SER A 681 30.49 -62.94 39.21
N SER A 682 29.59 -63.93 39.13
CA SER A 682 29.70 -65.41 39.01
C SER A 682 28.46 -66.07 38.37
N THR A 683 28.62 -67.17 37.58
CA THR A 683 27.71 -68.37 37.43
C THR A 683 26.22 -68.19 37.02
N THR A 684 25.52 -69.06 36.27
CA THR A 684 25.75 -70.44 35.76
C THR A 684 24.83 -70.80 34.55
N THR A 685 25.18 -71.89 33.83
CA THR A 685 24.39 -72.89 33.03
C THR A 685 22.84 -72.93 33.12
N SER A 686 22.04 -73.43 32.14
CA SER A 686 22.26 -73.93 30.75
C SER A 686 20.95 -74.43 30.05
N ASN A 687 20.90 -74.39 28.70
CA ASN A 687 20.13 -75.24 27.76
C ASN A 687 18.58 -75.22 27.66
N SER A 688 18.11 -75.53 26.43
CA SER A 688 16.73 -75.62 25.87
C SER A 688 16.14 -77.06 25.99
N PRO A 689 15.00 -77.51 25.35
CA PRO A 689 14.06 -76.83 24.42
C PRO A 689 12.52 -77.18 24.50
N SER A 690 11.71 -76.43 23.73
CA SER A 690 10.51 -76.81 22.92
C SER A 690 9.30 -77.66 23.44
N SER A 691 8.10 -77.08 23.21
CA SER A 691 6.85 -77.67 22.62
C SER A 691 5.80 -78.44 23.45
N THR A 692 4.51 -78.09 23.25
CA THR A 692 3.35 -79.03 23.09
C THR A 692 2.07 -78.32 22.59
N THR A 693 1.09 -79.08 22.08
CA THR A 693 -0.21 -78.66 21.49
C THR A 693 -1.32 -79.71 21.83
N THR A 694 -2.61 -79.69 21.43
CA THR A 694 -3.41 -79.00 20.38
C THR A 694 -4.92 -79.07 20.70
N SER A 695 -5.77 -78.18 20.15
CA SER A 695 -7.22 -78.43 19.96
C SER A 695 -7.80 -77.63 18.76
N ASN A 696 -9.00 -78.01 18.27
CA ASN A 696 -9.38 -77.88 16.84
C ASN A 696 -10.61 -76.97 16.52
N SER A 697 -10.69 -76.55 15.25
CA SER A 697 -11.84 -75.87 14.59
C SER A 697 -12.89 -76.86 14.03
N PRO A 698 -13.98 -76.40 13.36
CA PRO A 698 -13.95 -76.30 11.87
C PRO A 698 -14.88 -75.26 11.16
N SER A 699 -14.51 -74.87 9.92
CA SER A 699 -15.34 -74.49 8.71
C SER A 699 -16.58 -73.54 8.81
N SER A 700 -16.98 -72.76 7.78
CA SER A 700 -16.80 -72.88 6.31
C SER A 700 -16.82 -71.53 5.53
N THR A 701 -16.59 -71.61 4.20
CA THR A 701 -16.68 -70.56 3.14
C THR A 701 -18.14 -70.19 2.77
N THR A 702 -18.56 -69.39 1.77
CA THR A 702 -18.06 -68.82 0.46
C THR A 702 -18.99 -67.62 0.06
N THR A 703 -18.93 -66.75 -0.98
CA THR A 703 -18.18 -66.50 -2.26
C THR A 703 -18.31 -64.98 -2.66
N SER A 704 -17.67 -64.51 -3.74
CA SER A 704 -17.88 -63.20 -4.41
C SER A 704 -18.76 -63.28 -5.68
N ASN A 705 -19.27 -62.14 -6.20
CA ASN A 705 -19.24 -61.69 -7.63
C ASN A 705 -20.21 -60.53 -7.99
N SER A 706 -20.01 -59.90 -9.16
CA SER A 706 -20.85 -58.89 -9.87
C SER A 706 -21.27 -59.46 -11.26
N PRO A 707 -21.92 -58.77 -12.25
CA PRO A 707 -22.34 -57.35 -12.36
C PRO A 707 -23.73 -57.08 -13.09
N SER A 708 -23.93 -55.85 -13.59
CA SER A 708 -24.69 -55.42 -14.81
C SER A 708 -26.23 -55.15 -14.85
N SER A 709 -26.54 -53.85 -15.07
CA SER A 709 -27.42 -53.21 -16.09
C SER A 709 -28.97 -53.41 -16.26
N ALA A 710 -29.69 -52.27 -16.09
CA ALA A 710 -30.59 -51.58 -17.06
C ALA A 710 -32.12 -51.84 -17.18
N THR A 711 -32.89 -50.72 -17.19
CA THR A 711 -34.21 -50.43 -17.87
C THR A 711 -35.47 -51.26 -17.48
N THR A 712 -36.74 -50.80 -17.53
CA THR A 712 -37.44 -49.51 -17.81
C THR A 712 -38.85 -49.57 -17.14
N SER A 713 -39.52 -48.46 -16.74
CA SER A 713 -40.67 -47.85 -17.47
C SER A 713 -41.54 -46.93 -16.56
N ASN A 714 -42.50 -46.18 -17.14
CA ASN A 714 -43.50 -45.24 -16.56
C ASN A 714 -44.85 -45.40 -17.32
N PRO A 715 -45.99 -44.74 -16.97
CA PRO A 715 -46.59 -44.30 -15.69
C PRO A 715 -48.01 -44.94 -15.49
N PRO A 716 -48.94 -44.44 -14.63
CA PRO A 716 -49.92 -43.41 -15.08
C PRO A 716 -50.34 -42.41 -13.95
N SER A 717 -51.56 -41.83 -14.01
CA SER A 717 -51.92 -40.52 -13.41
C SER A 717 -53.22 -40.44 -12.57
N SER A 718 -53.36 -39.35 -11.80
CA SER A 718 -54.61 -38.73 -11.25
C SER A 718 -55.37 -39.48 -10.12
N THR A 719 -56.12 -38.87 -9.18
CA THR A 719 -56.66 -37.48 -9.07
C THR A 719 -56.98 -37.02 -7.61
N THR A 720 -57.03 -35.69 -7.38
CA THR A 720 -57.83 -34.89 -6.38
C THR A 720 -57.62 -34.90 -4.84
N THR A 721 -57.58 -33.66 -4.29
CA THR A 721 -58.00 -33.17 -2.94
C THR A 721 -57.27 -33.68 -1.68
N SER A 722 -56.90 -32.85 -0.67
CA SER A 722 -57.44 -31.54 -0.24
C SER A 722 -56.43 -30.65 0.54
N THR A 723 -56.73 -29.34 0.62
CA THR A 723 -56.37 -28.34 1.67
C THR A 723 -54.98 -28.31 2.36
N SER A 724 -54.29 -27.16 2.22
CA SER A 724 -53.44 -26.44 3.21
C SER A 724 -52.02 -26.10 2.72
N PRO A 725 -51.64 -24.82 2.59
CA PRO A 725 -50.28 -24.42 2.24
C PRO A 725 -49.40 -24.21 3.49
N ASN A 726 -48.27 -24.89 3.59
CA ASN A 726 -47.24 -24.57 4.57
C ASN A 726 -45.86 -25.11 4.17
N ARG A 727 -44.95 -24.23 3.71
CA ARG A 727 -43.76 -23.79 4.46
C ARG A 727 -42.77 -23.07 3.55
N MET A 728 -42.80 -21.74 3.56
CA MET A 728 -41.76 -20.87 2.98
C MET A 728 -41.29 -19.89 4.07
N MET A 729 -40.06 -19.40 3.95
CA MET A 729 -39.40 -18.46 4.87
C MET A 729 -39.14 -18.95 6.31
N LEU A 730 -37.86 -19.18 6.63
CA LEU A 730 -37.28 -18.78 7.92
C LEU A 730 -36.10 -17.84 7.62
N HIS A 731 -36.30 -16.52 7.78
CA HIS A 731 -35.24 -15.50 7.94
C HIS A 731 -35.86 -14.13 8.30
N SER A 732 -36.40 -13.98 9.52
CA SER A 732 -36.66 -12.68 10.21
C SER A 732 -37.40 -12.88 11.54
N ARG A 733 -36.68 -13.01 12.67
CA ARG A 733 -37.24 -12.85 14.04
C ARG A 733 -36.16 -12.45 15.06
N TYR A 734 -35.76 -11.18 15.07
CA TYR A 734 -35.23 -10.49 16.27
C TYR A 734 -35.53 -8.98 16.21
N PHE A 735 -36.82 -8.65 16.07
CA PHE A 735 -37.36 -7.32 16.34
C PHE A 735 -38.72 -7.48 17.02
N LEU A 736 -39.13 -6.48 17.81
CA LEU A 736 -40.39 -6.43 18.57
C LEU A 736 -40.59 -7.56 19.61
N ASN A 737 -40.00 -7.39 20.81
CA ASN A 737 -40.72 -7.67 22.06
C ASN A 737 -40.04 -7.08 23.31
N ARG A 738 -40.36 -5.81 23.64
CA ARG A 738 -40.27 -5.26 25.02
C ARG A 738 -40.99 -3.91 25.20
N LEU A 739 -42.27 -3.84 24.84
CA LEU A 739 -43.18 -2.87 25.45
C LEU A 739 -43.77 -3.49 26.72
N ALA A 740 -43.04 -3.33 27.83
CA ALA A 740 -43.50 -3.63 29.18
C ALA A 740 -43.36 -2.34 30.00
N THR A 741 -44.39 -1.49 29.97
CA THR A 741 -44.39 -0.17 30.61
C THR A 741 -44.58 -0.30 32.12
N SER A 742 -43.48 -0.35 32.87
CA SER A 742 -43.50 0.04 34.29
C SER A 742 -43.32 1.55 34.41
N THR A 743 -44.30 2.23 34.99
CA THR A 743 -44.33 3.69 35.17
C THR A 743 -43.44 4.14 36.32
N ILE A 744 -42.12 4.13 36.10
CA ILE A 744 -41.17 4.82 36.98
C ILE A 744 -40.93 6.22 36.42
N HIS A 745 -41.31 7.25 37.18
CA HIS A 745 -41.02 8.65 36.85
C HIS A 745 -39.53 8.95 37.04
N SER A 746 -38.71 8.69 36.03
CA SER A 746 -37.33 9.18 35.93
C SER A 746 -37.25 10.38 34.98
N ARG A 747 -36.70 11.50 35.46
CA ARG A 747 -36.54 12.72 34.66
C ARG A 747 -35.49 12.47 33.58
N CYS A 748 -35.86 12.58 32.29
CA CYS A 748 -34.93 12.61 31.17
C CYS A 748 -34.11 13.91 31.16
N PHE A 749 -33.15 14.04 32.08
CA PHE A 749 -32.11 15.06 31.97
C PHE A 749 -31.19 14.73 30.81
N ALA A 750 -31.08 15.65 29.84
CA ALA A 750 -30.03 15.61 28.83
C ALA A 750 -28.70 15.99 29.49
N GLY A 751 -28.14 15.05 30.26
CA GLY A 751 -26.93 15.25 31.04
C GLY A 751 -25.64 14.86 30.30
N THR A 752 -24.54 15.42 30.80
CA THR A 752 -23.16 15.15 30.40
C THR A 752 -22.41 14.54 31.59
N LEU A 753 -21.70 13.42 31.38
CA LEU A 753 -20.80 12.82 32.37
C LEU A 753 -19.34 13.10 32.02
N VAL A 754 -18.55 13.52 33.00
CA VAL A 754 -17.09 13.67 32.90
C VAL A 754 -16.41 12.57 33.73
N LEU A 755 -15.62 11.73 33.05
CA LEU A 755 -14.65 10.85 33.69
C LEU A 755 -13.49 11.71 34.20
N ALA A 756 -13.43 11.89 35.51
CA ALA A 756 -12.42 12.71 36.18
C ALA A 756 -11.20 11.87 36.56
N GLU A 757 -10.01 12.36 36.22
CA GLU A 757 -8.76 11.63 36.41
C GLU A 757 -8.04 12.10 37.68
N GLN A 758 -7.69 11.16 38.56
CA GLN A 758 -6.89 11.40 39.76
C GLN A 758 -5.41 11.07 39.50
N VAL A 759 -4.49 11.83 40.09
CA VAL A 759 -3.05 11.48 40.15
C VAL A 759 -2.66 10.96 41.54
N ASP A 760 -1.50 10.30 41.62
CA ASP A 760 -1.05 9.43 42.74
C ASP A 760 -1.01 10.09 44.15
N ASN A 761 -1.25 11.41 44.27
CA ASN A 761 -1.31 12.17 45.51
C ASN A 761 -2.73 12.67 45.91
N GLY A 762 -3.80 12.23 45.24
CA GLY A 762 -5.18 12.66 45.56
C GLY A 762 -5.56 14.03 45.00
N LYS A 763 -4.83 14.52 44.00
CA LYS A 763 -5.18 15.72 43.23
C LYS A 763 -5.82 15.35 41.90
N LEU A 764 -6.53 16.32 41.33
CA LEU A 764 -7.10 16.21 39.99
C LEU A 764 -6.01 16.35 38.91
N ALA A 765 -6.01 15.47 37.90
CA ALA A 765 -5.11 15.59 36.77
C ALA A 765 -5.46 16.86 35.94
N PRO A 766 -4.46 17.65 35.48
CA PRO A 766 -4.71 18.89 34.74
C PRO A 766 -5.62 18.75 33.53
N VAL A 767 -5.53 17.63 32.80
CA VAL A 767 -6.36 17.35 31.62
C VAL A 767 -7.86 17.33 31.93
N THR A 768 -8.26 16.98 33.16
CA THR A 768 -9.65 17.04 33.60
C THR A 768 -10.18 18.48 33.61
N LEU A 769 -9.34 19.47 33.94
CA LEU A 769 -9.71 20.89 33.91
C LEU A 769 -10.01 21.37 32.49
N ASN A 770 -9.28 20.88 31.48
CA ASN A 770 -9.57 21.15 30.08
C ASN A 770 -10.86 20.44 29.64
N THR A 771 -11.09 19.20 30.11
CA THR A 771 -12.32 18.43 29.86
C THR A 771 -13.57 19.09 30.45
N LEU A 772 -13.50 19.66 31.66
CA LEU A 772 -14.60 20.41 32.27
C LEU A 772 -14.96 21.66 31.43
N THR A 773 -13.97 22.41 30.95
CA THR A 773 -14.20 23.53 30.02
C THR A 773 -14.89 23.06 28.74
N ALA A 774 -14.49 21.93 28.15
CA ALA A 774 -15.14 21.37 26.98
C ALA A 774 -16.59 20.91 27.27
N ALA A 775 -16.82 20.23 28.40
CA ALA A 775 -18.15 19.78 28.81
C ALA A 775 -19.12 20.97 29.00
N SER A 776 -18.67 22.07 29.61
CA SER A 776 -19.52 23.26 29.81
C SER A 776 -20.01 23.89 28.49
N GLN A 777 -19.28 23.71 27.37
CA GLN A 777 -19.69 24.23 26.06
C GLN A 777 -20.90 23.49 25.47
N LEU A 778 -21.24 22.29 25.97
CA LEU A 778 -22.45 21.55 25.60
C LEU A 778 -23.73 22.19 26.16
N LYS A 779 -23.61 23.10 27.15
CA LYS A 779 -24.74 23.78 27.83
C LYS A 779 -25.75 22.81 28.45
N GLN A 780 -25.24 21.70 28.98
CA GLN A 780 -25.99 20.68 29.72
C GLN A 780 -25.64 20.73 31.22
N ASP A 781 -26.39 19.99 32.03
CA ASP A 781 -25.98 19.67 33.40
C ASP A 781 -24.82 18.67 33.36
N VAL A 782 -23.76 18.96 34.11
CA VAL A 782 -22.54 18.15 34.16
C VAL A 782 -22.52 17.36 35.46
N ASP A 783 -22.33 16.05 35.37
CA ASP A 783 -21.93 15.21 36.49
C ASP A 783 -20.49 14.73 36.28
N CYS A 784 -19.76 14.51 37.36
CA CYS A 784 -18.40 13.96 37.33
C CYS A 784 -18.36 12.57 37.97
N VAL A 785 -17.43 11.71 37.56
CA VAL A 785 -17.14 10.44 38.26
C VAL A 785 -15.64 10.26 38.44
N ILE A 786 -15.24 9.91 39.67
CA ILE A 786 -13.88 9.56 40.06
C ILE A 786 -13.86 8.07 40.42
N PHE A 787 -12.87 7.35 39.90
CA PHE A 787 -12.55 5.97 40.31
C PHE A 787 -11.20 5.95 41.02
N GLY A 788 -11.03 5.08 42.00
CA GLY A 788 -9.74 4.89 42.68
C GLY A 788 -9.83 3.88 43.83
N SER A 789 -8.68 3.50 44.39
CA SER A 789 -8.60 2.65 45.58
C SER A 789 -8.42 3.42 46.90
N GLU A 790 -8.06 4.70 46.81
CA GLU A 790 -7.81 5.61 47.94
C GLU A 790 -7.85 7.08 47.47
N LYS A 791 -8.00 8.01 48.43
CA LYS A 791 -7.89 9.47 48.25
C LYS A 791 -8.85 10.09 47.23
N THR A 792 -9.95 9.39 46.91
CA THR A 792 -10.92 9.85 45.91
C THR A 792 -11.79 11.02 46.41
N ASN A 793 -11.94 11.15 47.73
CA ASN A 793 -12.66 12.25 48.37
C ASN A 793 -11.88 13.58 48.26
N GLU A 794 -10.55 13.54 48.35
CA GLU A 794 -9.68 14.71 48.15
C GLU A 794 -9.79 15.24 46.71
N THR A 795 -9.80 14.35 45.72
CA THR A 795 -10.06 14.68 44.32
C THR A 795 -11.48 15.24 44.12
N ALA A 796 -12.49 14.73 44.86
CA ALA A 796 -13.85 15.27 44.83
C ALA A 796 -13.94 16.68 45.42
N ASN A 797 -13.27 16.92 46.55
CA ASN A 797 -13.15 18.24 47.19
C ASN A 797 -12.39 19.25 46.29
N GLU A 798 -11.53 18.77 45.38
CA GLU A 798 -10.96 19.61 44.33
C GLU A 798 -11.96 19.93 43.22
N LEU A 799 -12.74 18.95 42.73
CA LEU A 799 -13.80 19.17 41.74
C LEU A 799 -14.89 20.15 42.21
N GLN A 800 -15.27 20.12 43.50
CA GLN A 800 -16.26 21.06 44.06
C GLN A 800 -15.90 22.54 43.86
N LYS A 801 -14.61 22.87 43.73
CA LYS A 801 -14.12 24.23 43.47
C LYS A 801 -14.52 24.76 42.09
N PHE A 802 -14.97 23.90 41.17
CA PHE A 802 -15.36 24.24 39.80
C PHE A 802 -16.89 24.24 39.58
N ASN A 803 -17.65 24.51 40.65
CA ASN A 803 -19.12 24.61 40.66
C ASN A 803 -19.68 25.61 39.61
N ASN A 804 -18.87 26.59 39.19
CA ASN A 804 -19.16 27.55 38.12
C ASN A 804 -19.33 26.92 36.72
N LEU A 805 -18.94 25.65 36.52
CA LEU A 805 -19.09 24.93 35.25
C LEU A 805 -20.34 24.02 35.20
N ASN A 806 -21.36 24.38 35.98
CA ASN A 806 -22.65 23.68 36.05
C ASN A 806 -22.58 22.20 36.50
N ILE A 807 -21.60 21.89 37.36
CA ILE A 807 -21.44 20.57 37.97
C ILE A 807 -22.55 20.36 39.01
N LYS A 808 -23.34 19.28 38.89
CA LYS A 808 -24.44 18.96 39.83
C LYS A 808 -24.02 17.90 40.84
N ARG A 809 -23.50 16.76 40.36
CA ARG A 809 -23.06 15.63 41.20
C ARG A 809 -21.62 15.23 40.91
N ILE A 810 -20.95 14.74 41.95
CA ILE A 810 -19.64 14.08 41.85
C ILE A 810 -19.80 12.67 42.41
N PHE A 811 -19.73 11.67 41.54
CA PHE A 811 -19.75 10.26 41.90
C PHE A 811 -18.36 9.81 42.35
N VAL A 812 -18.27 9.24 43.54
CA VAL A 812 -17.03 8.76 44.16
C VAL A 812 -17.07 7.24 44.26
N ALA A 813 -16.32 6.56 43.41
CA ALA A 813 -16.24 5.11 43.33
C ALA A 813 -14.90 4.62 43.91
N GLU A 814 -14.84 4.49 45.24
CA GLU A 814 -13.65 4.03 45.96
C GLU A 814 -13.73 2.52 46.23
N ASN A 815 -12.84 1.75 45.61
CA ASN A 815 -12.79 0.28 45.73
C ASN A 815 -11.38 -0.25 45.42
N ALA A 816 -10.93 -1.28 46.15
CA ALA A 816 -9.65 -1.95 45.90
C ALA A 816 -9.49 -2.48 44.46
N ALA A 817 -10.58 -2.85 43.78
CA ALA A 817 -10.58 -3.27 42.38
C ALA A 817 -10.17 -2.15 41.38
N PHE A 818 -10.21 -0.88 41.79
CA PHE A 818 -9.73 0.26 40.99
C PHE A 818 -8.27 0.62 41.28
N LYS A 819 -7.55 -0.17 42.08
CA LYS A 819 -6.10 0.00 42.29
C LYS A 819 -5.38 -0.12 40.93
N ASN A 820 -4.55 0.88 40.60
CA ASN A 820 -3.90 1.04 39.29
C ASN A 820 -4.87 1.24 38.09
N LEU A 821 -6.16 1.47 38.33
CA LEU A 821 -7.14 1.95 37.34
C LEU A 821 -7.24 1.12 36.04
N LEU A 822 -7.17 -0.22 36.16
CA LEU A 822 -7.31 -1.13 35.02
C LEU A 822 -8.69 -1.01 34.34
N SER A 823 -8.69 -1.06 33.01
CA SER A 823 -9.87 -0.80 32.18
C SER A 823 -10.97 -1.84 32.38
N GLU A 824 -10.58 -3.08 32.64
CA GLU A 824 -11.40 -4.23 33.02
C GLU A 824 -12.25 -3.95 34.26
N SER A 825 -11.72 -3.18 35.23
CA SER A 825 -12.44 -2.74 36.42
C SER A 825 -13.31 -1.51 36.13
N VAL A 826 -12.73 -0.48 35.50
CA VAL A 826 -13.39 0.84 35.39
C VAL A 826 -14.50 0.86 34.35
N THR A 827 -14.36 0.13 33.23
CA THR A 827 -15.35 0.16 32.14
C THR A 827 -16.71 -0.41 32.55
N PRO A 828 -16.83 -1.57 33.25
CA PRO A 828 -18.11 -2.05 33.75
C PRO A 828 -18.77 -1.08 34.75
N ALA A 829 -18.00 -0.50 35.67
CA ALA A 829 -18.51 0.44 36.65
C ALA A 829 -19.09 1.72 35.99
N LEU A 830 -18.38 2.25 34.99
CA LEU A 830 -18.80 3.41 34.21
C LEU A 830 -20.02 3.09 33.31
N LEU A 831 -20.08 1.88 32.74
CA LEU A 831 -21.23 1.40 31.97
C LEU A 831 -22.48 1.26 32.85
N ASP A 832 -22.36 0.76 34.08
CA ASP A 832 -23.49 0.65 35.00
C ASP A 832 -23.94 2.01 35.55
N LEU A 833 -23.03 2.96 35.74
CA LEU A 833 -23.38 4.36 36.02
C LEU A 833 -24.16 4.99 34.84
N GLN A 834 -23.77 4.70 33.60
CA GLN A 834 -24.48 5.12 32.39
C GLN A 834 -25.88 4.50 32.30
N LYS A 835 -26.03 3.18 32.49
CA LYS A 835 -27.35 2.51 32.49
C LYS A 835 -28.30 3.08 33.54
N LYS A 836 -27.78 3.53 34.69
CA LYS A 836 -28.57 4.12 35.79
C LYS A 836 -29.03 5.55 35.52
N ASN A 837 -28.26 6.36 34.77
CA ASN A 837 -28.51 7.81 34.62
C ASN A 837 -28.84 8.25 33.19
N ASN A 838 -28.54 7.46 32.17
CA ASN A 838 -28.83 7.71 30.75
C ASN A 838 -28.24 9.04 30.22
N TYR A 839 -26.94 9.30 30.46
CA TYR A 839 -26.27 10.48 29.93
C TYR A 839 -26.23 10.48 28.40
N THR A 840 -26.34 11.67 27.81
CA THR A 840 -26.27 11.87 26.36
C THR A 840 -24.83 12.06 25.86
N HIS A 841 -23.93 12.45 26.77
CA HIS A 841 -22.51 12.67 26.51
C HIS A 841 -21.68 12.06 27.64
N ILE A 842 -20.57 11.42 27.29
CA ILE A 842 -19.54 10.97 28.23
C ILE A 842 -18.18 11.44 27.71
N LEU A 843 -17.47 12.25 28.49
CA LEU A 843 -16.18 12.84 28.12
C LEU A 843 -15.09 12.44 29.11
N GLY A 844 -13.85 12.40 28.63
CA GLY A 844 -12.65 12.32 29.45
C GLY A 844 -11.46 13.01 28.79
N GLY A 845 -10.32 13.08 29.49
CA GLY A 845 -9.10 13.68 28.95
C GLY A 845 -8.48 12.89 27.80
N SER A 846 -7.60 13.52 27.02
CA SER A 846 -6.76 12.83 26.02
C SER A 846 -5.55 12.12 26.68
N SER A 847 -5.79 11.40 27.78
CA SER A 847 -4.76 10.68 28.55
C SER A 847 -4.69 9.19 28.20
N THR A 848 -3.65 8.50 28.67
CA THR A 848 -3.52 7.03 28.58
C THR A 848 -4.66 6.30 29.32
N PHE A 849 -5.10 6.80 30.47
CA PHE A 849 -6.16 6.20 31.28
C PHE A 849 -7.52 6.31 30.57
N THR A 850 -7.91 7.52 30.15
CA THR A 850 -9.20 7.70 29.46
C THR A 850 -9.21 6.99 28.11
N LYS A 851 -8.08 6.98 27.37
CA LYS A 851 -7.96 6.28 26.07
C LYS A 851 -7.97 4.75 26.18
N SER A 852 -7.74 4.16 27.35
CA SER A 852 -7.91 2.71 27.55
C SER A 852 -9.36 2.33 27.89
N ILE A 853 -10.15 3.26 28.44
CA ILE A 853 -11.53 3.00 28.92
C ILE A 853 -12.60 3.41 27.91
N LEU A 854 -12.61 4.67 27.44
CA LEU A 854 -13.74 5.19 26.66
C LEU A 854 -13.98 4.47 25.32
N PRO A 855 -12.96 4.00 24.57
CA PRO A 855 -13.21 3.16 23.38
C PRO A 855 -13.89 1.83 23.71
N ARG A 856 -13.61 1.24 24.88
CA ARG A 856 -14.25 0.00 25.34
C ARG A 856 -15.70 0.25 25.75
N LEU A 857 -15.97 1.39 26.42
CA LEU A 857 -17.33 1.83 26.73
C LEU A 857 -18.15 2.08 25.46
N ALA A 858 -17.57 2.74 24.45
CA ALA A 858 -18.22 2.99 23.17
C ALA A 858 -18.60 1.70 22.43
N ALA A 859 -17.70 0.70 22.42
CA ALA A 859 -17.99 -0.62 21.84
C ALA A 859 -19.08 -1.38 22.62
N LEU A 860 -19.13 -1.26 23.96
CA LEU A 860 -20.19 -1.87 24.79
C LEU A 860 -21.55 -1.15 24.70
N LEU A 861 -21.60 0.04 24.07
CA LEU A 861 -22.81 0.83 23.84
C LEU A 861 -23.22 0.88 22.36
N ASP A 862 -22.44 0.27 21.46
CA ASP A 862 -22.60 0.29 20.00
C ASP A 862 -22.70 1.73 19.41
N VAL A 863 -21.74 2.60 19.79
CA VAL A 863 -21.65 4.00 19.33
C VAL A 863 -20.24 4.38 18.88
N GLN A 864 -20.09 5.40 18.02
CA GLN A 864 -18.78 5.80 17.50
C GLN A 864 -17.99 6.67 18.50
N PRO A 865 -16.76 6.29 18.91
CA PRO A 865 -15.94 7.11 19.79
C PRO A 865 -15.31 8.30 19.03
N ILE A 866 -15.61 9.52 19.51
CA ILE A 866 -15.19 10.79 18.93
C ILE A 866 -13.88 11.23 19.62
N SER A 867 -12.76 10.64 19.18
CA SER A 867 -11.46 10.90 19.78
C SER A 867 -10.85 12.29 19.46
N ASP A 868 -10.21 12.86 20.47
CA ASP A 868 -9.36 14.04 20.46
C ASP A 868 -9.99 15.28 19.80
N ILE A 869 -11.17 15.65 20.32
CA ILE A 869 -11.83 16.91 19.94
C ILE A 869 -10.97 18.12 20.32
N THR A 870 -11.04 19.15 19.48
CA THR A 870 -10.42 20.46 19.64
C THR A 870 -11.43 21.60 19.74
N LYS A 871 -12.71 21.35 19.47
CA LYS A 871 -13.80 22.32 19.67
C LYS A 871 -15.16 21.61 19.78
N VAL A 872 -16.02 22.10 20.68
CA VAL A 872 -17.46 21.82 20.66
C VAL A 872 -18.15 22.90 19.82
N ILE A 873 -19.00 22.50 18.87
CA ILE A 873 -19.78 23.44 18.04
C ILE A 873 -21.21 23.52 18.56
N ASP A 874 -21.84 22.35 18.76
CA ASP A 874 -23.14 22.18 19.39
C ASP A 874 -23.22 20.77 20.03
N LYS A 875 -24.42 20.35 20.46
CA LYS A 875 -24.66 19.05 21.14
C LYS A 875 -24.49 17.79 20.26
N ASP A 876 -24.30 17.93 18.96
CA ASP A 876 -24.05 16.82 18.03
C ASP A 876 -22.79 17.06 17.16
N GLN A 877 -22.32 18.31 17.07
CA GLN A 877 -21.22 18.75 16.19
C GLN A 877 -19.93 19.12 16.94
N PHE A 878 -18.81 18.58 16.45
CA PHE A 878 -17.48 18.73 17.03
C PHE A 878 -16.43 19.02 15.95
N MET A 879 -15.30 19.59 16.35
CA MET A 879 -14.08 19.64 15.52
C MET A 879 -13.01 18.76 16.15
N ARG A 880 -12.25 18.04 15.31
CA ARG A 880 -11.07 17.26 15.72
C ARG A 880 -9.97 17.39 14.66
N LEU A 881 -8.74 17.08 15.06
CA LEU A 881 -7.64 16.91 14.11
C LEU A 881 -7.71 15.53 13.44
N ILE A 882 -7.41 15.49 12.14
CA ILE A 882 -7.18 14.26 11.36
C ILE A 882 -5.89 14.40 10.53
N TYR A 883 -5.34 13.29 10.04
CA TYR A 883 -4.06 13.25 9.29
C TYR A 883 -2.94 14.05 9.98
N ALA A 884 -2.57 13.68 11.22
CA ALA A 884 -1.58 14.42 12.04
C ALA A 884 -1.94 15.91 12.30
N GLY A 885 -3.21 16.27 12.10
CA GLY A 885 -3.70 17.64 12.16
C GLY A 885 -3.33 18.49 10.95
N ASN A 886 -3.06 17.87 9.80
CA ASN A 886 -2.93 18.57 8.52
C ASN A 886 -4.30 18.96 7.94
N ALA A 887 -5.38 18.34 8.45
CA ALA A 887 -6.75 18.80 8.23
C ALA A 887 -7.54 18.80 9.54
N ILE A 888 -8.54 19.67 9.62
CA ILE A 888 -9.45 19.79 10.77
C ILE A 888 -10.82 19.29 10.33
N LEU A 889 -11.25 18.15 10.87
CA LEU A 889 -12.55 17.57 10.58
C LEU A 889 -13.61 18.21 11.46
N LYS A 890 -14.55 18.93 10.84
CA LYS A 890 -15.86 19.20 11.43
C LYS A 890 -16.75 17.98 11.19
N LEU A 891 -17.22 17.34 12.26
CA LEU A 891 -18.09 16.17 12.22
C LEU A 891 -19.40 16.41 12.97
N LYS A 892 -20.45 15.68 12.59
CA LYS A 892 -21.69 15.52 13.35
C LYS A 892 -21.86 14.04 13.67
N SER A 893 -22.06 13.68 14.94
CA SER A 893 -22.52 12.33 15.29
C SER A 893 -24.05 12.28 15.32
N ASN A 894 -24.61 11.22 14.76
CA ASN A 894 -26.04 10.91 14.83
C ASN A 894 -26.37 9.91 15.95
N ASP A 895 -25.36 9.44 16.69
CA ASP A 895 -25.50 8.42 17.73
C ASP A 895 -26.30 8.98 18.94
N PRO A 896 -27.05 8.14 19.66
CA PRO A 896 -27.82 8.58 20.83
C PRO A 896 -26.93 9.02 21.99
N ILE A 897 -25.73 8.44 22.13
CA ILE A 897 -24.75 8.71 23.19
C ILE A 897 -23.43 9.09 22.53
N LYS A 898 -22.87 10.26 22.88
CA LYS A 898 -21.57 10.71 22.37
C LYS A 898 -20.47 10.36 23.37
N ILE A 899 -19.51 9.51 22.96
CA ILE A 899 -18.32 9.19 23.75
C ILE A 899 -17.13 9.97 23.19
N LEU A 900 -16.49 10.84 23.99
CA LEU A 900 -15.50 11.82 23.50
C LEU A 900 -14.19 11.80 24.34
N THR A 901 -13.04 12.02 23.69
CA THR A 901 -11.80 12.41 24.39
C THR A 901 -11.40 13.85 24.04
N VAL A 902 -11.04 14.64 25.05
CA VAL A 902 -10.77 16.09 24.91
C VAL A 902 -9.27 16.35 24.78
N ARG A 903 -8.84 16.96 23.67
CA ARG A 903 -7.42 17.34 23.47
C ARG A 903 -7.09 18.55 24.34
N GLY A 904 -6.41 18.31 25.46
CA GLY A 904 -6.18 19.33 26.50
C GLY A 904 -5.58 20.65 26.00
N THR A 905 -4.67 20.61 25.02
CA THR A 905 -4.04 21.82 24.43
C THR A 905 -5.01 22.70 23.62
N ALA A 906 -6.24 22.26 23.36
CA ALA A 906 -7.24 23.01 22.58
C ALA A 906 -8.33 23.69 23.43
N PHE A 907 -8.34 23.49 24.75
CA PHE A 907 -9.31 24.09 25.67
C PHE A 907 -8.60 24.71 26.87
N GLU A 908 -8.95 25.94 27.24
CA GLU A 908 -8.46 26.56 28.47
C GLU A 908 -8.76 25.69 29.70
N ALA A 909 -7.84 25.64 30.67
CA ALA A 909 -8.08 24.92 31.92
C ALA A 909 -9.17 25.64 32.74
N ALA A 910 -10.11 24.88 33.28
CA ALA A 910 -11.12 25.36 34.20
C ALA A 910 -10.50 26.20 35.35
N LYS A 911 -11.13 27.31 35.68
CA LYS A 911 -10.74 28.21 36.79
C LYS A 911 -11.71 28.04 37.96
N PRO A 912 -11.22 27.93 39.20
CA PRO A 912 -12.08 27.72 40.36
C PRO A 912 -13.00 28.92 40.60
N ALA A 913 -14.18 28.66 41.11
CA ALA A 913 -15.16 29.65 41.49
C ALA A 913 -14.71 30.44 42.74
N THR A 914 -15.07 31.72 42.79
CA THR A 914 -14.82 32.60 43.95
C THR A 914 -15.97 32.59 44.96
N GLY A 915 -16.76 31.51 45.01
CA GLY A 915 -17.96 31.40 45.84
C GLY A 915 -18.46 29.97 46.06
N SER A 916 -19.26 29.79 47.10
CA SER A 916 -19.77 28.50 47.57
C SER A 916 -21.04 28.07 46.83
N GLY A 917 -20.88 27.48 45.64
CA GLY A 917 -21.91 26.67 45.01
C GLY A 917 -21.87 25.24 45.55
N GLU A 918 -23.02 24.73 46.03
CA GLU A 918 -23.13 23.39 46.60
C GLU A 918 -23.19 22.31 45.50
N VAL A 919 -22.19 21.42 45.46
CA VAL A 919 -22.11 20.30 44.50
C VAL A 919 -22.18 19.00 45.27
N LYS A 920 -23.19 18.17 44.95
CA LYS A 920 -23.52 16.98 45.72
C LYS A 920 -22.51 15.85 45.46
N VAL A 921 -21.82 15.39 46.49
CA VAL A 921 -20.98 14.19 46.40
C VAL A 921 -21.85 12.96 46.68
N GLU A 922 -21.79 11.96 45.80
CA GLU A 922 -22.53 10.70 45.93
C GLU A 922 -21.53 9.53 45.88
N LYS A 923 -21.51 8.67 46.92
CA LYS A 923 -20.72 7.44 46.87
C LYS A 923 -21.36 6.46 45.89
N LEU A 924 -20.57 5.90 44.98
CA LEU A 924 -21.00 4.89 44.02
C LEU A 924 -20.54 3.50 44.47
N ASP A 925 -21.45 2.73 45.06
CA ASP A 925 -21.17 1.34 45.43
C ASP A 925 -21.02 0.47 44.17
N SER A 926 -19.77 0.11 43.86
CA SER A 926 -19.40 -0.75 42.74
C SER A 926 -19.03 -2.14 43.26
N SER A 927 -19.88 -3.14 42.99
CA SER A 927 -19.63 -4.57 43.30
C SER A 927 -18.67 -5.23 42.29
N VAL A 928 -17.66 -4.49 41.86
CA VAL A 928 -16.78 -4.81 40.72
C VAL A 928 -15.58 -5.62 41.19
N LYS A 929 -15.18 -6.58 40.34
CA LYS A 929 -13.94 -7.35 40.44
C LYS A 929 -13.17 -7.23 39.14
N ASN A 930 -11.91 -7.66 39.14
CA ASN A 930 -11.09 -7.80 37.94
C ASN A 930 -10.43 -9.16 37.96
N ASP A 931 -11.13 -10.14 37.40
CA ASP A 931 -10.70 -11.54 37.31
C ASP A 931 -10.10 -11.85 35.92
N LEU A 932 -9.85 -10.81 35.11
CA LEU A 932 -9.39 -10.90 33.71
C LEU A 932 -7.99 -10.34 33.48
N SER A 933 -7.48 -9.50 34.39
CA SER A 933 -6.20 -8.82 34.25
C SER A 933 -5.63 -8.45 35.62
N GLU A 934 -4.31 -8.62 35.79
CA GLU A 934 -3.60 -8.14 36.97
C GLU A 934 -2.57 -7.06 36.60
N PHE A 935 -2.30 -6.16 37.55
CA PHE A 935 -1.22 -5.20 37.44
C PHE A 935 0.04 -5.81 38.07
N VAL A 936 1.03 -6.13 37.24
CA VAL A 936 2.28 -6.75 37.70
C VAL A 936 3.27 -5.71 38.22
N THR A 937 3.67 -4.73 37.39
CA THR A 937 4.54 -3.61 37.78
C THR A 937 4.29 -2.34 36.95
N ARG A 938 4.71 -1.18 37.48
CA ARG A 938 4.86 0.09 36.75
C ARG A 938 6.19 0.70 37.17
N GLN A 939 7.16 0.73 36.25
CA GLN A 939 8.40 1.47 36.45
C GLN A 939 8.13 2.94 36.10
N VAL A 940 8.28 3.84 37.06
CA VAL A 940 8.18 5.30 36.86
C VAL A 940 9.55 5.90 37.09
N GLN A 941 10.10 6.58 36.08
CA GLN A 941 11.35 7.31 36.27
C GLN A 941 11.09 8.56 37.13
N GLN A 942 11.54 8.54 38.39
CA GLN A 942 11.49 9.73 39.24
C GLN A 942 12.41 10.82 38.67
N SER A 943 11.89 12.06 38.64
CA SER A 943 12.56 13.24 38.11
C SER A 943 12.05 14.47 38.87
N GLU A 944 12.96 15.36 39.26
CA GLU A 944 12.63 16.65 39.86
C GLU A 944 12.17 17.70 38.82
N ARG A 945 12.37 17.41 37.52
CA ARG A 945 11.93 18.26 36.40
C ARG A 945 10.44 18.06 36.11
N PRO A 946 9.69 19.11 35.69
CA PRO A 946 8.28 19.00 35.30
C PRO A 946 8.01 17.92 34.26
N GLU A 947 6.79 17.37 34.29
CA GLU A 947 6.33 16.46 33.24
C GLU A 947 6.19 17.19 31.90
N LEU A 948 6.44 16.46 30.81
CA LEU A 948 6.35 16.99 29.44
C LEU A 948 5.04 17.74 29.10
N PRO A 949 3.83 17.33 29.53
CA PRO A 949 2.60 18.07 29.22
C PRO A 949 2.43 19.38 30.00
N SER A 950 3.20 19.60 31.07
CA SER A 950 3.09 20.79 31.95
C SER A 950 4.35 21.67 31.97
N ALA A 951 5.44 21.25 31.35
CA ALA A 951 6.67 22.04 31.22
C ALA A 951 6.47 23.32 30.39
N ARG A 952 7.06 24.43 30.85
CA ARG A 952 7.02 25.71 30.12
C ARG A 952 8.07 25.79 29.01
N ILE A 953 9.19 25.08 29.18
CA ILE A 953 10.30 25.00 28.24
C ILE A 953 10.62 23.51 27.99
N ILE A 954 10.85 23.11 26.74
CA ILE A 954 11.23 21.74 26.39
C ILE A 954 12.46 21.73 25.49
N PHE A 955 13.55 21.12 25.97
CA PHE A 955 14.73 20.81 25.18
C PHE A 955 14.59 19.38 24.62
N SER A 956 14.31 19.25 23.32
CA SER A 956 13.87 18.00 22.69
C SER A 956 14.95 17.38 21.81
N GLY A 957 15.34 16.14 22.10
CA GLY A 957 16.45 15.44 21.44
C GLY A 957 16.08 14.55 20.26
N GLY A 958 16.85 14.66 19.18
CA GLY A 958 16.73 13.83 17.99
C GLY A 958 17.85 12.80 17.83
N ARG A 959 17.70 11.89 16.86
CA ARG A 959 18.67 10.82 16.60
C ARG A 959 20.08 11.35 16.26
N ALA A 960 20.22 12.60 15.83
CA ALA A 960 21.53 13.23 15.59
C ALA A 960 22.38 13.42 16.87
N LEU A 961 21.81 13.22 18.07
CA LEU A 961 22.57 13.10 19.33
C LEU A 961 23.39 11.81 19.43
N LYS A 962 23.15 10.79 18.60
CA LYS A 962 23.91 9.53 18.44
C LYS A 962 24.00 8.58 19.64
N SER A 963 23.80 9.02 20.88
CA SER A 963 23.88 8.15 22.06
C SER A 963 23.13 8.70 23.28
N LYS A 964 23.00 7.87 24.33
CA LYS A 964 22.37 8.19 25.61
C LYS A 964 23.19 9.19 26.43
N GLU A 965 24.51 9.14 26.32
CA GLU A 965 25.46 9.99 27.04
C GLU A 965 25.34 11.43 26.52
N ASN A 966 25.18 11.61 25.21
CA ASN A 966 25.02 12.91 24.57
C ASN A 966 23.69 13.60 24.91
N PHE A 967 22.65 12.86 25.34
CA PHE A 967 21.44 13.47 25.91
C PHE A 967 21.73 14.25 27.19
N LYS A 968 22.89 14.05 27.85
CA LYS A 968 23.34 14.90 28.97
C LYS A 968 23.37 16.39 28.59
N LEU A 969 23.75 16.74 27.36
CA LEU A 969 23.75 18.13 26.88
C LEU A 969 22.36 18.80 26.97
N LEU A 970 21.27 18.03 26.92
CA LEU A 970 19.90 18.53 27.03
C LEU A 970 19.43 18.62 28.49
N TYR A 971 19.87 17.69 29.35
CA TYR A 971 19.64 17.80 30.80
C TYR A 971 20.42 18.99 31.38
N ASP A 972 21.70 19.14 31.05
CA ASP A 972 22.56 20.26 31.47
C ASP A 972 21.98 21.63 31.02
N LEU A 973 21.24 21.68 29.90
CA LEU A 973 20.51 22.85 29.43
C LEU A 973 19.18 23.07 30.17
N ALA A 974 18.42 22.01 30.44
CA ALA A 974 17.17 22.10 31.19
C ALA A 974 17.40 22.52 32.66
N ASP A 975 18.52 22.12 33.24
CA ASP A 975 18.87 22.39 34.65
C ASP A 975 19.25 23.85 34.91
N LEU A 976 19.46 24.65 33.86
CA LEU A 976 19.53 26.12 33.95
C LEU A 976 18.16 26.77 34.23
N PHE A 977 17.06 26.02 34.12
CA PHE A 977 15.69 26.52 34.28
C PHE A 977 14.87 25.62 35.25
N PRO A 978 15.31 25.49 36.52
CA PRO A 978 14.68 24.59 37.50
C PRO A 978 13.19 24.88 37.68
N GLY A 979 12.39 23.83 37.77
CA GLY A 979 10.93 23.90 37.87
C GLY A 979 10.20 24.41 36.63
N GLN A 980 10.90 24.71 35.52
CA GLN A 980 10.30 25.30 34.32
C GLN A 980 10.62 24.54 33.03
N ALA A 981 11.84 24.01 32.89
CA ALA A 981 12.26 23.22 31.74
C ALA A 981 12.27 21.71 32.02
N THR A 982 12.08 20.93 30.96
CA THR A 982 12.30 19.48 30.97
C THR A 982 12.87 19.00 29.64
N VAL A 983 13.29 17.73 29.57
CA VAL A 983 13.86 17.12 28.36
C VAL A 983 12.80 16.33 27.61
N GLY A 984 12.77 16.48 26.30
CA GLY A 984 11.94 15.72 25.37
C GLY A 984 12.77 14.86 24.41
N ALA A 985 12.10 14.01 23.65
CA ALA A 985 12.73 13.22 22.60
C ALA A 985 11.80 13.02 21.39
N SER A 986 12.40 12.92 20.21
CA SER A 986 11.74 12.32 19.05
C SER A 986 11.76 10.79 19.14
N ARG A 987 10.74 10.13 18.58
CA ARG A 987 10.66 8.66 18.53
C ARG A 987 11.93 8.00 17.96
N ALA A 988 12.59 8.62 16.98
CA ALA A 988 13.82 8.10 16.39
C ALA A 988 15.05 8.08 17.34
N ALA A 989 14.98 8.75 18.49
CA ALA A 989 15.98 8.64 19.57
C ALA A 989 15.56 7.61 20.64
N VAL A 990 14.26 7.42 20.84
CA VAL A 990 13.68 6.42 21.76
C VAL A 990 13.83 5.01 21.19
N ASP A 991 13.40 4.80 19.94
CA ASP A 991 13.56 3.53 19.19
C ASP A 991 15.05 3.15 19.00
N ALA A 992 15.98 4.11 19.17
CA ALA A 992 17.43 3.91 19.14
C ALA A 992 18.06 3.70 20.54
N GLY A 993 17.26 3.67 21.61
CA GLY A 993 17.71 3.43 22.98
C GLY A 993 18.44 4.60 23.67
N TYR A 994 18.46 5.80 23.07
CA TYR A 994 19.18 6.96 23.64
C TYR A 994 18.45 7.57 24.85
N CYS A 995 17.14 7.35 24.95
CA CYS A 995 16.27 7.92 25.97
C CYS A 995 15.03 7.02 26.17
N PRO A 996 14.43 7.01 27.38
CA PRO A 996 13.25 6.18 27.64
C PRO A 996 12.00 6.72 26.94
N ASN A 997 11.01 5.84 26.72
CA ASN A 997 9.77 6.17 26.04
C ASN A 997 8.96 7.27 26.75
N ASP A 998 9.16 7.41 28.06
CA ASP A 998 8.69 8.48 28.93
C ASP A 998 8.91 9.89 28.36
N LEU A 999 9.98 10.10 27.59
CA LEU A 999 10.34 11.38 27.00
C LEU A 999 9.83 11.56 25.56
N GLN A 1000 9.17 10.55 24.98
CA GLN A 1000 8.71 10.58 23.59
C GLN A 1000 7.64 11.65 23.37
N ILE A 1001 7.90 12.56 22.43
CA ILE A 1001 6.95 13.58 21.97
C ILE A 1001 6.49 13.23 20.55
N GLY A 1002 5.18 13.29 20.32
CA GLY A 1002 4.58 12.98 19.02
C GLY A 1002 3.22 12.27 19.13
N GLN A 1003 2.65 11.93 17.97
CA GLN A 1003 1.40 11.19 17.78
C GLN A 1003 1.37 9.82 18.48
N THR A 1004 2.53 9.20 18.70
CA THR A 1004 2.69 7.92 19.43
C THR A 1004 3.38 8.11 20.79
N GLY A 1005 3.42 9.34 21.30
CA GLY A 1005 3.96 9.69 22.61
C GLY A 1005 3.10 10.77 23.26
N LYS A 1006 3.74 11.67 24.00
CA LYS A 1006 3.08 12.81 24.65
C LYS A 1006 2.85 13.95 23.65
N ILE A 1007 1.70 14.61 23.78
CA ILE A 1007 1.38 15.87 23.11
C ILE A 1007 1.68 17.01 24.08
N VAL A 1008 2.38 18.05 23.62
CA VAL A 1008 2.88 19.16 24.42
C VAL A 1008 2.64 20.50 23.71
N ALA A 1009 2.52 21.58 24.49
CA ALA A 1009 2.39 22.95 23.97
C ALA A 1009 3.13 23.96 24.90
N PRO A 1010 4.45 23.81 25.11
CA PRO A 1010 5.24 24.73 25.93
C PRO A 1010 5.26 26.16 25.37
N GLU A 1011 5.76 27.09 26.20
CA GLU A 1011 6.00 28.47 25.78
C GLU A 1011 7.26 28.59 24.91
N LEU A 1012 8.20 27.65 25.06
CA LEU A 1012 9.39 27.51 24.22
C LEU A 1012 9.71 26.02 23.99
N TYR A 1013 9.76 25.62 22.73
CA TYR A 1013 10.22 24.30 22.28
C TYR A 1013 11.55 24.45 21.54
N ILE A 1014 12.56 23.67 21.90
CA ILE A 1014 13.84 23.65 21.19
C ILE A 1014 14.10 22.24 20.65
N ALA A 1015 13.96 22.07 19.34
CA ALA A 1015 14.14 20.82 18.62
C ALA A 1015 15.60 20.65 18.20
N ILE A 1016 16.32 19.73 18.86
CA ILE A 1016 17.78 19.60 18.79
C ILE A 1016 18.13 18.30 18.06
N GLY A 1017 18.65 18.41 16.83
CA GLY A 1017 19.03 17.26 16.01
C GLY A 1017 17.82 16.44 15.52
N ILE A 1018 16.64 17.05 15.50
CA ILE A 1018 15.36 16.45 15.11
C ILE A 1018 15.06 16.80 13.66
N SER A 1019 14.73 15.81 12.83
CA SER A 1019 14.41 16.03 11.41
C SER A 1019 13.01 16.61 11.16
N GLY A 1020 12.08 16.51 12.12
CA GLY A 1020 10.70 16.99 11.95
C GLY A 1020 9.79 15.99 11.22
N ALA A 1021 9.94 14.70 11.48
CA ALA A 1021 8.96 13.70 11.04
C ALA A 1021 7.54 14.08 11.50
N ILE A 1022 6.54 13.93 10.62
CA ILE A 1022 5.16 14.41 10.81
C ILE A 1022 4.56 13.92 12.14
N GLN A 1023 4.86 12.68 12.55
CA GLN A 1023 4.40 12.10 13.81
C GLN A 1023 4.93 12.88 15.01
N HIS A 1024 6.17 13.38 14.98
CA HIS A 1024 6.73 14.21 16.04
C HIS A 1024 6.14 15.61 16.04
N ILE A 1025 6.05 16.24 14.86
CA ILE A 1025 5.44 17.57 14.64
C ILE A 1025 4.01 17.62 15.24
N ALA A 1026 3.20 16.60 14.98
CA ALA A 1026 1.82 16.50 15.49
C ALA A 1026 1.69 16.52 17.03
N GLY A 1027 2.78 16.24 17.75
CA GLY A 1027 2.84 16.28 19.21
C GLY A 1027 3.42 17.56 19.80
N MET A 1028 3.94 18.50 19.00
CA MET A 1028 4.56 19.74 19.52
C MET A 1028 4.22 21.03 18.77
N LYS A 1029 3.59 20.97 17.59
CA LYS A 1029 3.33 22.14 16.74
C LYS A 1029 2.42 23.22 17.34
N ASP A 1030 1.80 22.94 18.48
CA ASP A 1030 0.95 23.88 19.22
C ASP A 1030 1.77 24.69 20.27
N SER A 1031 3.10 24.55 20.29
CA SER A 1031 4.02 25.34 21.13
C SER A 1031 4.02 26.82 20.74
N LYS A 1032 4.20 27.74 21.70
CA LYS A 1032 4.13 29.19 21.42
C LYS A 1032 5.32 29.76 20.65
N VAL A 1033 6.49 29.13 20.78
CA VAL A 1033 7.72 29.43 20.03
C VAL A 1033 8.46 28.13 19.78
N ILE A 1034 8.83 27.86 18.53
CA ILE A 1034 9.57 26.68 18.09
C ILE A 1034 10.94 27.12 17.55
N VAL A 1035 12.00 26.64 18.19
CA VAL A 1035 13.40 26.82 17.75
C VAL A 1035 13.91 25.49 17.25
N ALA A 1036 14.58 25.46 16.10
CA ALA A 1036 15.20 24.26 15.54
C ALA A 1036 16.72 24.42 15.41
N ILE A 1037 17.46 23.39 15.83
CA ILE A 1037 18.92 23.30 15.70
C ILE A 1037 19.24 21.97 15.01
N ASN A 1038 19.73 22.00 13.77
CA ASN A 1038 20.05 20.79 13.01
C ASN A 1038 21.23 21.05 12.06
N LYS A 1039 22.02 20.03 11.71
CA LYS A 1039 23.12 20.15 10.74
C LYS A 1039 22.60 20.13 9.30
N ASP A 1040 21.58 19.33 9.06
CA ASP A 1040 20.81 19.30 7.81
C ASP A 1040 19.89 20.53 7.78
N GLY A 1041 20.11 21.43 6.80
CA GLY A 1041 19.40 22.69 6.65
C GLY A 1041 18.01 22.57 6.01
N ASP A 1042 17.76 21.48 5.29
CA ASP A 1042 16.48 21.18 4.62
C ASP A 1042 15.57 20.29 5.48
N ALA A 1043 16.02 19.97 6.70
CA ALA A 1043 15.30 19.17 7.68
C ALA A 1043 13.87 19.72 7.88
N PRO A 1044 12.80 18.92 7.63
CA PRO A 1044 11.40 19.35 7.74
C PRO A 1044 10.98 20.07 9.03
N ILE A 1045 11.73 19.92 10.12
CA ILE A 1045 11.56 20.68 11.36
C ILE A 1045 11.57 22.20 11.14
N PHE A 1046 12.34 22.72 10.17
CA PHE A 1046 12.43 24.14 9.89
C PHE A 1046 11.16 24.71 9.24
N SER A 1047 10.34 23.87 8.59
CA SER A 1047 9.05 24.29 8.00
C SER A 1047 8.01 24.77 9.02
N ILE A 1048 8.23 24.50 10.31
CA ILE A 1048 7.36 24.90 11.43
C ILE A 1048 8.09 25.68 12.53
N ALA A 1049 9.37 26.02 12.35
CA ALA A 1049 10.17 26.69 13.37
C ALA A 1049 10.11 28.22 13.19
N ASP A 1050 9.78 28.95 14.24
CA ASP A 1050 9.91 30.42 14.28
C ASP A 1050 11.37 30.87 14.12
N TYR A 1051 12.32 30.04 14.57
CA TYR A 1051 13.76 30.29 14.46
C TYR A 1051 14.52 29.02 14.09
N GLY A 1052 15.31 29.07 13.02
CA GLY A 1052 16.20 27.99 12.61
C GLY A 1052 17.68 28.35 12.79
N LEU A 1053 18.49 27.38 13.24
CA LEU A 1053 19.94 27.47 13.28
C LEU A 1053 20.57 26.22 12.67
N THR A 1054 21.08 26.36 11.45
CA THR A 1054 21.76 25.27 10.73
C THR A 1054 23.21 25.14 11.18
N GLY A 1055 23.60 23.99 11.73
CA GLY A 1055 24.97 23.72 12.13
C GLY A 1055 25.16 22.51 13.06
N ASP A 1056 26.40 22.32 13.52
CA ASP A 1056 26.77 21.19 14.37
C ASP A 1056 26.32 21.40 15.83
N LEU A 1057 25.33 20.62 16.25
CA LEU A 1057 24.79 20.65 17.61
C LEU A 1057 25.85 20.41 18.69
N PHE A 1058 26.92 19.64 18.39
CA PHE A 1058 27.99 19.38 19.35
C PHE A 1058 28.90 20.60 19.60
N LYS A 1059 28.82 21.63 18.75
CA LYS A 1059 29.45 22.95 18.96
C LYS A 1059 28.45 23.97 19.50
N ILE A 1060 27.25 23.99 18.94
CA ILE A 1060 26.19 24.95 19.27
C ILE A 1060 25.69 24.78 20.71
N LEU A 1061 25.46 23.55 21.18
CA LEU A 1061 24.87 23.33 22.52
C LEU A 1061 25.82 23.78 23.66
N PRO A 1062 27.12 23.43 23.68
CA PRO A 1062 28.05 23.96 24.69
C PRO A 1062 28.17 25.49 24.65
N GLU A 1063 28.22 26.10 23.46
CA GLU A 1063 28.28 27.55 23.32
C GLU A 1063 27.00 28.24 23.82
N LEU A 1064 25.83 27.65 23.55
CA LEU A 1064 24.55 28.11 24.07
C LEU A 1064 24.49 28.00 25.60
N THR A 1065 24.88 26.86 26.17
CA THR A 1065 24.97 26.66 27.62
C THR A 1065 25.86 27.70 28.29
N GLU A 1066 27.06 27.95 27.76
CA GLU A 1066 27.99 28.96 28.31
C GLU A 1066 27.52 30.40 28.11
N LYS A 1067 26.73 30.70 27.08
CA LYS A 1067 26.08 32.01 26.90
C LYS A 1067 24.87 32.20 27.82
N LEU A 1068 24.18 31.12 28.19
CA LEU A 1068 23.04 31.15 29.13
C LEU A 1068 23.52 31.28 30.57
N LYS A 1069 24.58 30.57 30.99
CA LYS A 1069 25.20 30.70 32.33
C LYS A 1069 25.76 32.10 32.65
N LYS A 1070 25.91 32.97 31.63
CA LYS A 1070 26.46 34.33 31.74
C LYS A 1070 25.36 35.41 31.75
N LYS A 1071 24.11 35.02 31.97
CA LYS A 1071 22.92 35.88 32.08
C LYS A 1071 22.14 35.58 33.35
#